data_AF-A0A0L0CK01-F1
#
_entry.id   AF-A0A0L0CK01-F1
#
_cell.length_a   1.000
_cell.length_b   1.000
_cell.length_c   1.000
_cell.angle_alpha   90.00
_cell.angle_beta   90.00
_cell.angle_gamma   90.00
#
_symmetry.space_group_name_H-M   'P 1'
#
loop_
_entity.id
_entity.type
_entity.pdbx_description
1 polymer ?
#
loop_
_entity_poly.entity_id
_entity_poly.type
_entity_poly.pdbx_seq_one_letter_code
_entity_poly.pdbx_strand_id
1 'polypeptide(L)'
;MEQQQQIIERLQRIFETFLQKDFATTSNVYFEKLITHLADKENLYVLQAPFAMDWVDKCITLLNEDFTKVNPKVTSFMLNFCSLLMQNEWILITLKERNIMDRALVIIEGNRHRFSPSIKLGFIRLLAAVSRYSLGLAYIRLKQCWHFLIELCNRDHTMYVVREARQLLYELLYKFSVKAKDEKVVLEMLSEIIEPIKENVYKEGSDKIMINVDDTELQHRLSSSLDLLSYIFEQTLESEEKTNITHLCRNYHNLELTIWKLIEMTQNRFFLYKILHTLASFNYAVLVQDQWDKGQIAPEKFTRFGLNFFNSMKFCVQRSEILNLIKLAELNHMLWKKLGKRAPPEIWIETELVKFENQLITFHLLPVLVILRSREREEELFDNYLMKIFEVSCEHTLRICYSFRDIILPSEGTSLAAIADLAYKSIHGILSMQNILEREPAVMVFQAIIYALKEFIANTNTYEKNNCPMEGRVVPSWCKIWMGAEFIVAIPNVLYACLIGLQSLIKRYRISWKESIESTCVVNTVAVILENPNLTEGLAVQALKLVQLSIEHFLSPNMALLVDNLQGSGLVCLGPIIVKRFHDIAWEVRDSTLELTTSIANISRVKFPAFQQFLHDYKMCPIVLQMAKNDQEPYVRASALKCLSKMVLINIIWDNDLNNQDLIDHLFFVLFNESEGIVRKEAMKTLATIYEHRRIPSRYMDTLYSTLAHCVISDLHWEVKLEALHFWELEFKKQFTNQGMIDGTFPTVTFSKEYKKIVTLTEKEINLRILKVFKELSLRGCLGVILKCLQEECDLEVIKTAVCMVHCLLEKLKKYNFESLVESIDKNSSPSNSSNSNSAPNTPLTTPNSPLFDKNLDLKDILNEKPLDTINANIVIPIPAPLTLAQHAQSDEVIESILSSQDINLLVASYESQMQLNNGNSSTSSTAHIPSNNSLTPSEQLNPNIDPELYKAYTAVGVKEFMQTIKSLDLEQLLKNHNDWFLGSESFISLLDDIIFAMKQEDESLFADCY
;
A
#
# COMPACT_ATOMS: atom_id res chain seq x y z
N MET A 1 3.53 -33.54 -25.36
CA MET A 1 4.43 -34.17 -26.35
C MET A 1 4.67 -33.25 -27.54
N GLU A 2 3.71 -33.03 -28.46
CA GLU A 2 3.95 -32.21 -29.67
C GLU A 2 4.21 -30.72 -29.36
N GLN A 3 3.41 -30.09 -28.48
CA GLN A 3 3.66 -28.72 -28.02
C GLN A 3 4.98 -28.58 -27.24
N GLN A 4 5.38 -29.58 -26.47
CA GLN A 4 6.64 -29.57 -25.72
C GLN A 4 7.86 -29.62 -26.65
N GLN A 5 7.76 -30.40 -27.72
CA GLN A 5 8.79 -30.48 -28.76
C GLN A 5 8.94 -29.14 -29.50
N GLN A 6 7.82 -28.49 -29.85
CA GLN A 6 7.83 -27.15 -30.46
C GLN A 6 8.48 -26.09 -29.56
N ILE A 7 8.21 -26.14 -28.25
CA ILE A 7 8.85 -25.24 -27.27
C ILE A 7 10.37 -25.45 -27.23
N ILE A 8 10.83 -26.71 -27.21
CA ILE A 8 12.27 -27.03 -27.20
C ILE A 8 12.96 -26.52 -28.46
N GLU A 9 12.37 -26.73 -29.64
CA GLU A 9 12.95 -26.30 -30.92
C GLU A 9 13.04 -24.77 -31.03
N ARG A 10 12.01 -24.05 -30.55
CA ARG A 10 11.99 -22.58 -30.53
C ARG A 10 13.02 -22.02 -29.55
N LEU A 11 13.11 -22.58 -28.34
CA LEU A 11 14.10 -22.20 -27.35
C LEU A 11 15.53 -22.44 -27.85
N GLN A 12 15.79 -23.58 -28.50
CA GLN A 12 17.10 -23.87 -29.08
C GLN A 12 17.49 -22.79 -30.09
N ARG A 13 16.54 -22.38 -30.96
CA ARG A 13 16.76 -21.30 -31.93
C ARG A 13 17.07 -19.96 -31.25
N ILE A 14 16.29 -19.57 -30.25
CA ILE A 14 16.51 -18.33 -29.48
C ILE A 14 17.88 -18.34 -28.81
N PHE A 15 18.24 -19.47 -28.18
CA PHE A 15 19.52 -19.64 -27.50
C PHE A 15 20.70 -19.59 -28.47
N GLU A 16 20.58 -20.15 -29.67
CA GLU A 16 21.60 -20.02 -30.71
C GLU A 16 21.74 -18.57 -31.18
N THR A 17 20.64 -17.81 -31.31
CA THR A 17 20.68 -16.38 -31.64
C THR A 17 21.38 -15.55 -30.55
N PHE A 18 21.15 -15.86 -29.26
CA PHE A 18 21.83 -15.18 -28.15
C PHE A 18 23.36 -15.26 -28.20
N LEU A 19 23.93 -16.24 -28.91
CA LEU A 19 25.38 -16.43 -29.02
C LEU A 19 25.99 -15.80 -30.29
N GLN A 20 25.21 -15.08 -31.10
CA GLN A 20 25.72 -14.39 -32.28
C GLN A 20 26.53 -13.14 -31.89
N LYS A 21 27.58 -12.83 -32.66
CA LYS A 21 28.54 -11.75 -32.34
C LYS A 21 27.94 -10.35 -32.30
N ASP A 22 26.89 -10.11 -33.10
CA ASP A 22 26.25 -8.81 -33.26
C ASP A 22 24.93 -8.70 -32.47
N PHE A 23 24.69 -9.62 -31.52
CA PHE A 23 23.45 -9.68 -30.77
C PHE A 23 23.28 -8.48 -29.82
N ALA A 24 22.38 -7.57 -30.19
CA ALA A 24 21.89 -6.47 -29.38
C ALA A 24 20.47 -6.77 -28.88
N THR A 25 20.08 -6.19 -27.74
CA THR A 25 18.69 -6.25 -27.26
C THR A 25 18.30 -4.94 -26.62
N THR A 26 17.22 -4.37 -27.13
CA THR A 26 16.58 -3.16 -26.60
C THR A 26 15.81 -3.42 -25.31
N SER A 27 15.14 -4.57 -25.16
CA SER A 27 14.30 -4.88 -23.99
C SER A 27 14.88 -5.92 -23.03
N ASN A 28 15.11 -5.53 -21.77
CA ASN A 28 15.52 -6.44 -20.68
C ASN A 28 14.39 -7.38 -20.21
N VAL A 29 13.14 -7.03 -20.53
CA VAL A 29 11.94 -7.71 -20.04
C VAL A 29 11.90 -9.16 -20.52
N TYR A 30 12.42 -9.44 -21.72
CA TYR A 30 12.41 -10.79 -22.30
C TYR A 30 13.26 -11.78 -21.50
N PHE A 31 14.44 -11.39 -21.02
CA PHE A 31 15.30 -12.30 -20.23
C PHE A 31 14.67 -12.65 -18.88
N GLU A 32 14.07 -11.68 -18.20
CA GLU A 32 13.42 -11.90 -16.91
C GLU A 32 12.14 -12.72 -17.04
N LYS A 33 11.29 -12.42 -18.03
CA LYS A 33 10.12 -13.24 -18.37
C LYS A 33 10.54 -14.67 -18.70
N LEU A 34 11.58 -14.85 -19.53
CA LEU A 34 12.06 -16.17 -19.92
C LEU A 34 12.57 -16.98 -18.72
N ILE A 35 13.34 -16.38 -17.81
CA ILE A 35 13.76 -17.02 -16.55
C ILE A 35 12.55 -17.43 -15.70
N THR A 36 11.55 -16.55 -15.60
CA THR A 36 10.35 -16.79 -14.80
C THR A 36 9.55 -17.97 -15.34
N HIS A 37 9.31 -18.03 -16.65
CA HIS A 37 8.65 -19.16 -17.29
C HIS A 37 9.46 -20.47 -17.22
N LEU A 38 10.79 -20.40 -17.35
CA LEU A 38 11.67 -21.57 -17.22
C LEU A 38 11.74 -22.11 -15.80
N ALA A 39 11.50 -21.28 -14.79
CA ALA A 39 11.43 -21.69 -13.39
C ALA A 39 10.08 -22.33 -13.01
N ASP A 40 9.05 -22.20 -13.85
CA ASP A 40 7.72 -22.75 -13.60
C ASP A 40 7.72 -24.29 -13.66
N LYS A 41 6.93 -24.93 -12.79
CA LYS A 41 6.82 -26.38 -12.66
C LYS A 41 6.38 -27.06 -13.95
N GLU A 42 5.57 -26.37 -14.76
CA GLU A 42 5.05 -26.89 -16.02
C GLU A 42 6.13 -27.00 -17.11
N ASN A 43 7.20 -26.21 -17.02
CA ASN A 43 8.26 -26.10 -18.04
C ASN A 43 9.57 -26.81 -17.66
N LEU A 44 9.60 -27.54 -16.54
CA LEU A 44 10.81 -28.23 -16.04
C LEU A 44 11.42 -29.24 -17.02
N TYR A 45 10.62 -29.79 -17.95
CA TYR A 45 11.10 -30.69 -18.98
C TYR A 45 12.14 -30.04 -19.92
N VAL A 46 12.11 -28.72 -20.07
CA VAL A 46 13.09 -27.96 -20.86
C VAL A 46 14.48 -28.04 -20.24
N LEU A 47 14.56 -28.00 -18.91
CA LEU A 47 15.82 -28.09 -18.17
C LEU A 47 16.48 -29.48 -18.28
N GLN A 48 15.70 -30.49 -18.67
CA GLN A 48 16.18 -31.86 -18.88
C GLN A 48 16.61 -32.12 -20.34
N ALA A 49 16.36 -31.17 -21.25
CA ALA A 49 16.67 -31.34 -22.65
C ALA A 49 18.20 -31.25 -22.89
N PRO A 50 18.78 -32.10 -23.77
CA PRO A 50 20.23 -32.13 -24.01
C PRO A 50 20.83 -30.79 -24.44
N PHE A 51 20.08 -30.01 -25.25
CA PHE A 51 20.55 -28.73 -25.77
C PHE A 51 20.85 -27.71 -24.67
N ALA A 52 20.17 -27.77 -23.51
CA ALA A 52 20.30 -26.80 -22.45
C ALA A 52 21.73 -26.78 -21.87
N MET A 53 22.29 -27.96 -21.58
CA MET A 53 23.66 -28.11 -21.08
C MET A 53 24.70 -27.80 -22.15
N ASP A 54 24.45 -28.23 -23.39
CA ASP A 54 25.35 -27.96 -24.51
C ASP A 54 25.42 -26.46 -24.84
N TRP A 55 24.30 -25.75 -24.68
CA TRP A 55 24.26 -24.29 -24.85
C TRP A 55 25.06 -23.54 -23.78
N VAL A 56 24.91 -23.92 -22.51
CA VAL A 56 25.72 -23.34 -21.41
C VAL A 56 27.22 -23.56 -21.67
N ASP A 57 27.60 -24.76 -22.10
CA ASP A 57 28.99 -25.10 -22.42
C ASP A 57 29.54 -24.27 -23.59
N LYS A 58 28.75 -24.10 -24.66
CA LYS A 58 29.11 -23.23 -25.80
C LYS A 58 29.28 -21.77 -25.36
N CYS A 59 28.33 -21.25 -24.57
CA CYS A 59 28.39 -19.87 -24.07
C CYS A 59 29.66 -19.62 -23.24
N ILE A 60 30.00 -20.54 -22.33
CA ILE A 60 31.19 -20.43 -21.49
C ILE A 60 32.48 -20.58 -22.30
N THR A 61 32.48 -21.41 -23.34
CA THR A 61 33.63 -21.54 -24.25
C THR A 61 33.89 -20.22 -24.97
N LEU A 62 32.86 -19.57 -25.50
CA LEU A 62 32.99 -18.24 -26.12
C LEU A 62 33.50 -17.17 -25.15
N LEU A 63 32.98 -17.17 -23.92
CA LEU A 63 33.42 -16.25 -22.86
C LEU A 63 34.88 -16.46 -22.42
N ASN A 64 35.39 -17.70 -22.45
CA ASN A 64 36.80 -17.98 -22.14
C ASN A 64 37.74 -17.53 -23.24
N GLU A 65 37.32 -17.58 -24.51
CA GLU A 65 38.13 -17.08 -25.61
C GLU A 65 38.24 -15.55 -25.56
N ASP A 66 37.10 -14.87 -25.37
CA ASP A 66 37.03 -13.41 -25.24
C ASP A 66 35.69 -13.02 -24.58
N PHE A 67 35.77 -12.32 -23.45
CA PHE A 67 34.60 -11.94 -22.67
C PHE A 67 33.68 -10.95 -23.41
N THR A 68 34.19 -10.24 -24.43
CA THR A 68 33.41 -9.28 -25.22
C THR A 68 32.58 -9.92 -26.33
N LYS A 69 32.83 -11.21 -26.64
CA LYS A 69 32.10 -11.94 -27.70
C LYS A 69 30.65 -12.26 -27.36
N VAL A 70 30.27 -12.20 -26.08
CA VAL A 70 28.93 -12.51 -25.61
C VAL A 70 28.37 -11.28 -24.89
N ASN A 71 27.14 -10.92 -25.23
CA ASN A 71 26.46 -9.80 -24.60
C ASN A 71 26.40 -9.99 -23.05
N PRO A 72 26.74 -8.97 -22.23
CA PRO A 72 26.67 -9.05 -20.77
C PRO A 72 25.31 -9.52 -20.23
N LYS A 73 24.21 -9.17 -20.91
CA LYS A 73 22.85 -9.58 -20.54
C LYS A 73 22.65 -11.09 -20.75
N VAL A 74 23.14 -11.62 -21.87
CA VAL A 74 23.15 -13.07 -22.15
C VAL A 74 24.01 -13.80 -21.13
N THR A 75 25.14 -13.22 -20.72
CA THR A 75 26.01 -13.79 -19.68
C THR A 75 25.28 -13.88 -18.34
N SER A 76 24.59 -12.82 -17.92
CA SER A 76 23.76 -12.83 -16.71
C SER A 76 22.62 -13.85 -16.81
N PHE A 77 21.91 -13.89 -17.95
CA PHE A 77 20.86 -14.88 -18.21
C PHE A 77 21.42 -16.31 -18.13
N MET A 78 22.57 -16.58 -18.76
CA MET A 78 23.23 -17.89 -18.73
C MET A 78 23.58 -18.33 -17.31
N LEU A 79 24.11 -17.45 -16.47
CA LEU A 79 24.43 -17.79 -15.07
C LEU A 79 23.18 -18.12 -14.26
N ASN A 80 22.09 -17.35 -14.44
CA ASN A 80 20.81 -17.63 -13.79
C ASN A 80 20.17 -18.93 -14.33
N PHE A 81 20.23 -19.16 -15.64
CA PHE A 81 19.75 -20.39 -16.26
C PHE A 81 20.54 -21.60 -15.78
N CYS A 82 21.87 -21.48 -15.66
CA CYS A 82 22.73 -22.50 -15.07
C CYS A 82 22.33 -22.79 -13.62
N SER A 83 22.04 -21.77 -12.81
CA SER A 83 21.50 -21.94 -11.44
C SER A 83 20.17 -22.72 -11.45
N LEU A 84 19.26 -22.43 -12.39
CA LEU A 84 17.99 -23.14 -12.54
C LEU A 84 18.17 -24.60 -12.97
N LEU A 85 19.17 -24.92 -13.81
CA LEU A 85 19.48 -26.29 -14.21
C LEU A 85 19.90 -27.16 -12.99
N MET A 86 20.42 -26.57 -11.93
CA MET A 86 20.92 -27.29 -10.74
C MET A 86 19.80 -27.79 -9.79
N GLN A 87 18.76 -28.42 -10.35
CA GLN A 87 17.68 -29.04 -9.58
C GLN A 87 18.00 -30.43 -9.05
N ASN A 88 19.03 -31.07 -9.60
CA ASN A 88 19.46 -32.42 -9.23
C ASN A 88 20.99 -32.51 -9.14
N GLU A 89 21.47 -33.34 -8.21
CA GLU A 89 22.88 -33.63 -7.98
C GLU A 89 23.60 -34.20 -9.21
N TRP A 90 22.89 -34.93 -10.08
CA TRP A 90 23.46 -35.45 -11.34
C TRP A 90 23.97 -34.34 -12.27
N ILE A 91 23.25 -33.22 -12.36
CA ILE A 91 23.65 -32.10 -13.22
C ILE A 91 24.92 -31.44 -12.67
N LEU A 92 25.09 -31.39 -11.35
CA LEU A 92 26.33 -30.92 -10.73
C LEU A 92 27.53 -31.81 -11.11
N ILE A 93 27.34 -33.13 -11.21
CA ILE A 93 28.39 -34.05 -11.69
C ILE A 93 28.74 -33.75 -13.15
N THR A 94 27.74 -33.57 -14.02
CA THR A 94 27.97 -33.22 -15.43
C THR A 94 28.66 -31.86 -15.59
N LEU A 95 28.28 -30.84 -14.81
CA LEU A 95 28.94 -29.53 -14.79
C LEU A 95 30.41 -29.66 -14.37
N LYS A 96 30.71 -30.56 -13.42
CA LYS A 96 32.07 -30.86 -12.99
C LYS A 96 32.87 -31.58 -14.07
N GLU A 97 32.31 -32.61 -14.71
CA GLU A 97 32.97 -33.35 -15.81
C GLU A 97 33.31 -32.44 -16.99
N ARG A 98 32.43 -31.48 -17.30
CA ARG A 98 32.65 -30.48 -18.35
C ARG A 98 33.48 -29.27 -17.90
N ASN A 99 34.00 -29.25 -16.67
CA ASN A 99 34.75 -28.11 -16.08
C ASN A 99 34.03 -26.76 -16.26
N ILE A 100 32.69 -26.75 -16.24
CA ILE A 100 31.89 -25.53 -16.46
C ILE A 100 32.07 -24.56 -15.29
N MET A 101 32.00 -25.07 -14.05
CA MET A 101 32.15 -24.26 -12.83
C MET A 101 33.53 -23.61 -12.71
N ASP A 102 34.59 -24.38 -13.01
CA ASP A 102 35.97 -23.88 -12.96
C ASP A 102 36.20 -22.79 -14.01
N ARG A 103 35.69 -22.99 -15.23
CA ARG A 103 35.74 -21.97 -16.29
C ARG A 103 34.97 -20.71 -15.92
N ALA A 104 33.76 -20.85 -15.38
CA ALA A 104 32.96 -19.71 -14.92
C ALA A 104 33.67 -18.92 -13.81
N LEU A 105 34.29 -19.62 -12.85
CA LEU A 105 35.05 -19.00 -11.77
C LEU A 105 36.28 -18.26 -12.31
N VAL A 106 37.05 -18.84 -13.23
CA VAL A 106 38.20 -18.17 -13.87
C VAL A 106 37.77 -16.90 -14.63
N ILE A 107 36.67 -16.94 -15.38
CA ILE A 107 36.14 -15.76 -16.09
C ILE A 107 35.83 -14.63 -15.11
N ILE A 108 35.18 -14.98 -14.00
CA ILE A 108 34.73 -14.03 -12.99
C ILE A 108 35.91 -13.44 -12.22
N GLU A 109 36.86 -14.29 -11.86
CA GLU A 109 38.08 -13.89 -11.16
C GLU A 109 39.05 -13.08 -12.04
N GLY A 110 39.07 -13.33 -13.35
CA GLY A 110 39.90 -12.59 -14.31
C GLY A 110 39.38 -11.21 -14.65
N ASN A 111 38.07 -10.96 -14.52
CA ASN A 111 37.42 -9.71 -14.94
C ASN A 111 36.58 -9.04 -13.83
N ARG A 112 36.96 -9.25 -12.56
CA ARG A 112 36.22 -8.86 -11.33
C ARG A 112 35.65 -7.43 -11.34
N HIS A 113 36.37 -6.48 -11.94
CA HIS A 113 36.02 -5.05 -11.96
C HIS A 113 35.14 -4.61 -13.14
N ARG A 114 35.03 -5.43 -14.19
CA ARG A 114 34.34 -5.06 -15.45
C ARG A 114 32.91 -5.56 -15.55
N PHE A 115 32.50 -6.46 -14.65
CA PHE A 115 31.17 -7.05 -14.70
C PHE A 115 30.09 -6.15 -14.12
N SER A 116 28.95 -6.13 -14.82
CA SER A 116 27.72 -5.49 -14.36
C SER A 116 27.18 -6.18 -13.09
N PRO A 117 26.41 -5.46 -12.25
CA PRO A 117 25.76 -6.04 -11.07
C PRO A 117 24.94 -7.30 -11.37
N SER A 118 24.28 -7.38 -12.53
CA SER A 118 23.45 -8.52 -12.94
C SER A 118 24.26 -9.81 -13.16
N ILE A 119 25.50 -9.71 -13.65
CA ILE A 119 26.39 -10.87 -13.79
C ILE A 119 26.85 -11.35 -12.41
N LYS A 120 27.22 -10.40 -11.52
CA LYS A 120 27.63 -10.70 -10.15
C LYS A 120 26.50 -11.41 -9.39
N LEU A 121 25.25 -10.91 -9.49
CA LEU A 121 24.06 -11.56 -8.93
C LEU A 121 23.81 -12.96 -9.50
N GLY A 122 23.92 -13.12 -10.83
CA GLY A 122 23.78 -14.41 -11.49
C GLY A 122 24.77 -15.44 -10.94
N PHE A 123 26.02 -15.03 -10.67
CA PHE A 123 27.01 -15.92 -10.08
C PHE A 123 26.77 -16.24 -8.60
N ILE A 124 26.32 -15.27 -7.79
CA ILE A 124 25.90 -15.53 -6.41
C ILE A 124 24.79 -16.59 -6.40
N ARG A 125 23.79 -16.47 -7.27
CA ARG A 125 22.70 -17.45 -7.41
C ARG A 125 23.18 -18.83 -7.88
N LEU A 126 24.19 -18.87 -8.75
CA LEU A 126 24.83 -20.12 -9.15
C LEU A 126 25.53 -20.79 -7.95
N LEU A 127 26.35 -20.05 -7.19
CA LEU A 127 27.00 -20.55 -5.98
C LEU A 127 25.98 -21.01 -4.92
N ALA A 128 24.89 -20.27 -4.76
CA ALA A 128 23.79 -20.65 -3.87
C ALA A 128 23.18 -21.99 -4.27
N ALA A 129 22.92 -22.21 -5.57
CA ALA A 129 22.41 -23.47 -6.08
C ALA A 129 23.40 -24.64 -5.89
N VAL A 130 24.70 -24.42 -6.15
CA VAL A 130 25.77 -25.39 -5.89
C VAL A 130 25.82 -25.78 -4.41
N SER A 131 25.68 -24.81 -3.51
CA SER A 131 25.78 -25.01 -2.05
C SER A 131 24.65 -25.88 -1.46
N ARG A 132 23.64 -26.27 -2.25
CA ARG A 132 22.55 -27.16 -1.81
C ARG A 132 22.99 -28.61 -1.65
N TYR A 133 24.04 -29.02 -2.36
CA TYR A 133 24.52 -30.40 -2.40
C TYR A 133 25.86 -30.56 -1.68
N SER A 134 26.12 -31.74 -1.13
CA SER A 134 27.36 -32.05 -0.40
C SER A 134 28.60 -31.95 -1.30
N LEU A 135 28.51 -32.46 -2.53
CA LEU A 135 29.56 -32.34 -3.55
C LEU A 135 29.84 -30.86 -3.91
N GLY A 136 28.79 -30.03 -3.91
CA GLY A 136 28.91 -28.60 -4.18
C GLY A 136 29.55 -27.84 -3.03
N LEU A 137 29.24 -28.19 -1.77
CA LEU A 137 29.95 -27.65 -0.60
C LEU A 137 31.43 -28.03 -0.61
N ALA A 138 31.78 -29.26 -1.00
CA ALA A 138 33.17 -29.68 -1.16
C ALA A 138 33.89 -28.87 -2.26
N TYR A 139 33.20 -28.56 -3.36
CA TYR A 139 33.71 -27.68 -4.41
C TYR A 139 33.98 -26.26 -3.92
N ILE A 140 32.99 -25.66 -3.23
CA ILE A 140 33.11 -24.31 -2.64
C ILE A 140 34.29 -24.25 -1.66
N ARG A 141 34.50 -25.31 -0.86
CA ARG A 141 35.65 -25.46 0.03
C ARG A 141 36.97 -25.52 -0.74
N LEU A 142 37.06 -26.37 -1.76
CA LEU A 142 38.29 -26.58 -2.52
C LEU A 142 38.75 -25.30 -3.23
N LYS A 143 37.81 -24.52 -3.76
CA LYS A 143 38.08 -23.28 -4.49
C LYS A 143 37.98 -22.02 -3.62
N GLN A 144 37.68 -22.17 -2.34
CA GLN A 144 37.51 -21.08 -1.37
C GLN A 144 36.63 -19.91 -1.87
N CYS A 145 35.48 -20.23 -2.49
CA CYS A 145 34.65 -19.24 -3.19
C CYS A 145 34.11 -18.11 -2.30
N TRP A 146 34.19 -18.24 -0.97
CA TRP A 146 33.80 -17.19 -0.04
C TRP A 146 34.69 -15.93 -0.13
N HIS A 147 35.96 -16.04 -0.58
CA HIS A 147 36.82 -14.87 -0.82
C HIS A 147 36.15 -13.88 -1.78
N PHE A 148 35.57 -14.41 -2.86
CA PHE A 148 34.83 -13.60 -3.82
C PHE A 148 33.60 -12.93 -3.19
N LEU A 149 32.84 -13.66 -2.35
CA LEU A 149 31.67 -13.10 -1.67
C LEU A 149 32.05 -12.01 -0.65
N ILE A 150 33.15 -12.20 0.09
CA ILE A 150 33.67 -11.20 1.04
C ILE A 150 34.14 -9.96 0.29
N GLU A 151 34.83 -10.11 -0.84
CA GLU A 151 35.23 -9.00 -1.72
C GLU A 151 34.02 -8.21 -2.22
N LEU A 152 32.93 -8.89 -2.60
CA LEU A 152 31.68 -8.23 -2.99
C LEU A 152 31.05 -7.45 -1.83
N CYS A 153 31.13 -7.97 -0.61
CA CYS A 153 30.63 -7.29 0.58
C CYS A 153 31.48 -6.07 0.97
N ASN A 154 32.79 -6.09 0.69
CA ASN A 154 33.75 -5.08 1.13
C ASN A 154 33.90 -3.88 0.18
N ARG A 155 33.41 -4.00 -1.06
CA ARG A 155 33.51 -2.95 -2.10
C ARG A 155 32.17 -2.29 -2.39
N ASP A 156 32.22 -1.09 -2.96
CA ASP A 156 31.06 -0.27 -3.34
C ASP A 156 30.26 -0.87 -4.51
N HIS A 157 29.49 -1.89 -4.20
CA HIS A 157 28.52 -2.51 -5.08
C HIS A 157 27.10 -2.08 -4.71
N THR A 158 26.16 -2.29 -5.63
CA THR A 158 24.73 -2.06 -5.36
C THR A 158 24.28 -2.82 -4.10
N MET A 159 23.37 -2.23 -3.32
CA MET A 159 22.80 -2.84 -2.10
C MET A 159 22.25 -4.25 -2.34
N TYR A 160 21.71 -4.54 -3.52
CA TYR A 160 21.21 -5.87 -3.90
C TYR A 160 22.31 -6.92 -3.93
N VAL A 161 23.43 -6.65 -4.63
CA VAL A 161 24.59 -7.56 -4.68
C VAL A 161 25.13 -7.85 -3.28
N VAL A 162 25.30 -6.79 -2.47
CA VAL A 162 25.83 -6.93 -1.11
C VAL A 162 24.89 -7.77 -0.24
N ARG A 163 23.57 -7.54 -0.32
CA ARG A 163 22.57 -8.28 0.47
C ARG A 163 22.58 -9.78 0.14
N GLU A 164 22.54 -10.13 -1.15
CA GLU A 164 22.54 -11.54 -1.58
C GLU A 164 23.87 -12.24 -1.24
N ALA A 165 25.00 -11.52 -1.36
CA ALA A 165 26.31 -12.05 -0.99
C ALA A 165 26.41 -12.32 0.54
N ARG A 166 25.93 -11.39 1.37
CA ARG A 166 25.86 -11.57 2.84
C ARG A 166 25.01 -12.77 3.22
N GLN A 167 23.84 -12.91 2.59
CA GLN A 167 22.94 -14.05 2.83
C GLN A 167 23.62 -15.37 2.50
N LEU A 168 24.23 -15.49 1.31
CA LEU A 168 24.93 -16.72 0.93
C LEU A 168 26.13 -17.01 1.85
N LEU A 169 26.91 -15.99 2.25
CA LEU A 169 28.01 -16.16 3.19
C LEU A 169 27.54 -16.74 4.53
N TYR A 170 26.45 -16.21 5.07
CA TYR A 170 25.83 -16.77 6.28
C TYR A 170 25.35 -18.21 6.06
N GLU A 171 24.67 -18.50 4.94
CA GLU A 171 24.21 -19.86 4.62
C GLU A 171 25.38 -20.86 4.55
N LEU A 172 26.52 -20.45 3.98
CA LEU A 172 27.72 -21.27 3.93
C LEU A 172 28.29 -21.50 5.33
N LEU A 173 28.44 -20.45 6.14
CA LEU A 173 28.89 -20.56 7.54
C LEU A 173 27.97 -21.49 8.33
N TYR A 174 26.66 -21.36 8.18
CA TYR A 174 25.67 -22.21 8.83
C TYR A 174 25.79 -23.68 8.38
N LYS A 175 25.88 -23.93 7.07
CA LYS A 175 26.02 -25.29 6.52
C LYS A 175 27.33 -25.96 6.98
N PHE A 176 28.45 -25.24 6.96
CA PHE A 176 29.72 -25.79 7.44
C PHE A 176 29.72 -25.98 8.96
N SER A 177 29.14 -25.05 9.72
CA SER A 177 29.03 -25.13 11.18
C SER A 177 28.13 -26.27 11.66
N VAL A 178 26.91 -26.35 11.14
CA VAL A 178 25.86 -27.22 11.68
C VAL A 178 25.73 -28.52 10.90
N LYS A 179 25.70 -28.47 9.56
CA LYS A 179 25.47 -29.66 8.72
C LYS A 179 26.74 -30.48 8.50
N ALA A 180 27.83 -29.84 8.09
CA ALA A 180 29.11 -30.51 7.85
C ALA A 180 29.95 -30.66 9.13
N LYS A 181 29.72 -29.83 10.15
CA LYS A 181 30.51 -29.77 11.40
C LYS A 181 32.01 -29.59 11.15
N ASP A 182 32.35 -28.81 10.13
CA ASP A 182 33.74 -28.53 9.72
C ASP A 182 34.21 -27.21 10.33
N GLU A 183 34.61 -27.27 11.60
CA GLU A 183 35.04 -26.10 12.37
C GLU A 183 36.23 -25.38 11.73
N LYS A 184 37.13 -26.12 11.06
CA LYS A 184 38.32 -25.55 10.44
C LYS A 184 37.94 -24.58 9.32
N VAL A 185 37.01 -24.98 8.44
CA VAL A 185 36.54 -24.12 7.34
C VAL A 185 35.80 -22.91 7.87
N VAL A 186 34.98 -23.09 8.92
CA VAL A 186 34.29 -21.96 9.56
C VAL A 186 35.30 -20.97 10.14
N LEU A 187 36.36 -21.44 10.80
CA LEU A 187 37.45 -20.59 11.29
C LEU A 187 38.22 -19.88 10.17
N GLU A 188 38.50 -20.55 9.06
CA GLU A 188 39.15 -19.94 7.88
C GLU A 188 38.29 -18.78 7.36
N MET A 189 37.00 -19.02 7.11
CA MET A 189 36.06 -17.99 6.65
C MET A 189 35.95 -16.81 7.64
N LEU A 190 35.83 -17.08 8.94
CA LEU A 190 35.75 -16.04 9.96
C LEU A 190 37.05 -15.25 10.09
N SER A 191 38.20 -15.89 9.86
CA SER A 191 39.50 -15.22 9.88
C SER A 191 39.56 -14.14 8.79
N GLU A 192 39.16 -14.47 7.57
CA GLU A 192 39.12 -13.52 6.44
C GLU A 192 38.12 -12.37 6.66
N ILE A 193 36.96 -12.64 7.26
CA ILE A 193 35.96 -11.60 7.56
C ILE A 193 36.49 -10.61 8.61
N ILE A 194 37.21 -11.11 9.63
CA ILE A 194 37.72 -10.34 10.77
C ILE A 194 39.09 -9.70 10.48
N GLU A 195 39.84 -10.20 9.51
CA GLU A 195 41.18 -9.75 9.14
C GLU A 195 41.27 -8.23 8.96
N PRO A 196 40.37 -7.56 8.19
CA PRO A 196 40.40 -6.10 8.07
C PRO A 196 40.29 -5.37 9.41
N ILE A 197 39.63 -5.95 10.41
CA ILE A 197 39.53 -5.35 11.75
C ILE A 197 40.83 -5.56 12.53
N LYS A 198 41.41 -6.76 12.47
CA LYS A 198 42.62 -7.10 13.24
C LYS A 198 43.84 -6.32 12.78
N GLU A 199 44.09 -6.25 11.47
CA GLU A 199 45.23 -5.53 10.89
C GLU A 199 45.24 -4.05 11.23
N ASN A 200 44.05 -3.47 11.44
CA ASN A 200 43.90 -2.04 11.70
C ASN A 200 43.85 -1.68 13.19
N VAL A 201 43.61 -2.65 14.09
CA VAL A 201 43.64 -2.45 15.54
C VAL A 201 45.04 -2.73 16.12
N TYR A 202 45.75 -3.73 15.58
CA TYR A 202 47.03 -4.19 16.10
C TYR A 202 48.16 -3.92 15.10
N LYS A 203 49.31 -3.43 15.57
CA LYS A 203 50.51 -3.36 14.71
C LYS A 203 51.05 -4.77 14.45
N GLU A 204 51.43 -5.06 13.21
CA GLU A 204 52.08 -6.34 12.85
C GLU A 204 53.22 -6.69 13.83
N GLY A 205 53.12 -7.86 14.45
CA GLY A 205 54.15 -8.37 15.37
C GLY A 205 54.18 -7.74 16.77
N SER A 206 53.20 -6.92 17.18
CA SER A 206 53.11 -6.41 18.55
C SER A 206 51.67 -6.32 19.07
N ASP A 207 51.46 -6.64 20.36
CA ASP A 207 50.20 -6.37 21.07
C ASP A 207 49.94 -4.87 21.31
N LYS A 208 50.78 -3.98 20.75
CA LYS A 208 50.65 -2.53 20.89
C LYS A 208 49.65 -1.99 19.87
N ILE A 209 48.72 -1.18 20.37
CA ILE A 209 47.63 -0.55 19.61
C ILE A 209 48.21 0.37 18.53
N MET A 210 47.66 0.29 17.31
CA MET A 210 47.92 1.29 16.28
C MET A 210 47.08 2.53 16.57
N ILE A 211 47.69 3.65 16.92
CA ILE A 211 46.96 4.92 17.09
C ILE A 211 46.74 5.49 15.68
N ASN A 212 45.60 5.22 15.07
CA ASN A 212 45.15 5.92 13.87
C ASN A 212 43.76 6.52 14.15
N VAL A 213 43.66 7.85 14.09
CA VAL A 213 42.44 8.59 14.42
C VAL A 213 41.72 8.93 13.13
N ASP A 214 40.56 8.31 12.92
CA ASP A 214 39.52 8.68 11.97
C ASP A 214 39.95 8.96 10.51
N ASP A 215 40.70 8.04 9.90
CA ASP A 215 40.87 8.00 8.44
C ASP A 215 39.57 7.53 7.77
N THR A 216 39.01 8.34 6.87
CA THR A 216 37.78 8.05 6.13
C THR A 216 37.89 6.80 5.27
N GLU A 217 39.04 6.55 4.67
CA GLU A 217 39.26 5.35 3.83
C GLU A 217 39.34 4.08 4.69
N LEU A 218 39.95 4.19 5.88
CA LEU A 218 39.96 3.13 6.88
C LEU A 218 38.56 2.82 7.42
N GLN A 219 37.80 3.85 7.83
CA GLN A 219 36.43 3.71 8.33
C GLN A 219 35.51 3.08 7.28
N HIS A 220 35.69 3.44 6.01
CA HIS A 220 34.97 2.84 4.91
C HIS A 220 35.27 1.34 4.79
N ARG A 221 36.56 0.95 4.80
CA ARG A 221 36.97 -0.46 4.74
C ARG A 221 36.47 -1.28 5.93
N LEU A 222 36.53 -0.73 7.14
CA LEU A 222 36.07 -1.41 8.36
C LEU A 222 34.55 -1.53 8.44
N SER A 223 33.82 -0.55 7.89
CA SER A 223 32.37 -0.52 7.93
C SER A 223 31.75 -1.78 7.33
N SER A 224 32.25 -2.22 6.17
CA SER A 224 31.72 -3.39 5.48
C SER A 224 31.88 -4.68 6.28
N SER A 225 33.04 -4.87 6.92
CA SER A 225 33.30 -6.01 7.81
C SER A 225 32.42 -5.97 9.07
N LEU A 226 32.24 -4.79 9.68
CA LEU A 226 31.36 -4.62 10.85
C LEU A 226 29.90 -4.89 10.50
N ASP A 227 29.43 -4.40 9.36
CA ASP A 227 28.06 -4.61 8.87
C ASP A 227 27.82 -6.10 8.52
N LEU A 228 28.82 -6.78 7.92
CA LEU A 228 28.77 -8.22 7.65
C LEU A 228 28.73 -9.04 8.95
N LEU A 229 29.57 -8.71 9.94
CA LEU A 229 29.57 -9.38 11.24
C LEU A 229 28.25 -9.18 11.99
N SER A 230 27.71 -7.95 11.99
CA SER A 230 26.40 -7.65 12.57
C SER A 230 25.32 -8.51 11.93
N TYR A 231 25.28 -8.56 10.60
CA TYR A 231 24.36 -9.42 9.85
C TYR A 231 24.49 -10.90 10.24
N ILE A 232 25.71 -11.44 10.28
CA ILE A 232 25.95 -12.84 10.66
C ILE A 232 25.43 -13.11 12.07
N PHE A 233 25.73 -12.25 13.05
CA PHE A 233 25.27 -12.43 14.43
C PHE A 233 23.75 -12.29 14.58
N GLU A 234 23.12 -11.42 13.80
CA GLU A 234 21.66 -11.32 13.79
C GLU A 234 20.99 -12.55 13.18
N GLN A 235 21.56 -13.09 12.09
CA GLN A 235 21.05 -14.31 11.47
C GLN A 235 21.22 -15.55 12.38
N THR A 236 22.25 -15.59 13.25
CA THR A 236 22.33 -16.66 14.27
C THR A 236 21.22 -16.58 15.32
N LEU A 237 20.61 -15.41 15.55
CA LEU A 237 19.44 -15.28 16.44
C LEU A 237 18.19 -15.91 15.81
N GLU A 238 18.02 -15.75 14.50
CA GLU A 238 16.86 -16.25 13.74
C GLU A 238 16.98 -17.75 13.39
N SER A 239 18.20 -18.28 13.36
CA SER A 239 18.50 -19.68 13.00
C SER A 239 17.82 -20.71 13.91
N GLU A 240 17.12 -21.70 13.37
CA GLU A 240 16.46 -22.76 14.15
C GLU A 240 17.43 -23.65 14.94
N GLU A 241 18.69 -23.73 14.51
CA GLU A 241 19.73 -24.58 15.11
C GLU A 241 20.86 -23.73 15.69
N LYS A 242 21.45 -24.21 16.79
CA LYS A 242 22.57 -23.54 17.47
C LYS A 242 23.86 -23.65 16.65
N THR A 243 24.44 -22.52 16.25
CA THR A 243 25.69 -22.44 15.48
C THR A 243 26.91 -22.22 16.37
N ASN A 244 28.06 -22.83 16.07
CA ASN A 244 29.30 -22.57 16.82
C ASN A 244 30.01 -21.25 16.43
N ILE A 245 29.49 -20.48 15.46
CA ILE A 245 30.09 -19.26 14.91
C ILE A 245 30.54 -18.28 16.01
N THR A 246 29.63 -17.93 16.93
CA THR A 246 29.92 -16.96 18.00
C THR A 246 30.99 -17.46 18.97
N HIS A 247 30.99 -18.77 19.27
CA HIS A 247 32.01 -19.39 20.11
C HIS A 247 33.40 -19.27 19.49
N LEU A 248 33.51 -19.46 18.17
CA LEU A 248 34.76 -19.34 17.43
C LEU A 248 35.27 -17.89 17.41
N CYS A 249 34.39 -16.93 17.11
CA CYS A 249 34.72 -15.50 17.18
C CYS A 249 35.23 -15.07 18.56
N ARG A 250 34.62 -15.59 19.64
CA ARG A 250 35.04 -15.29 21.01
C ARG A 250 36.41 -15.88 21.33
N ASN A 251 36.59 -17.18 21.12
CA ASN A 251 37.74 -17.92 21.65
C ASN A 251 38.99 -17.81 20.78
N TYR A 252 38.84 -17.72 19.46
CA TYR A 252 39.98 -17.68 18.53
C TYR A 252 40.33 -16.26 18.06
N HIS A 253 39.35 -15.35 18.03
CA HIS A 253 39.55 -13.98 17.55
C HIS A 253 39.52 -12.92 18.63
N ASN A 254 39.15 -13.24 19.88
CA ASN A 254 38.96 -12.27 20.95
C ASN A 254 38.16 -11.05 20.48
N LEU A 255 37.07 -11.32 19.74
CA LEU A 255 36.34 -10.30 18.99
C LEU A 255 35.81 -9.18 19.91
N GLU A 256 35.29 -9.54 21.08
CA GLU A 256 34.80 -8.58 22.09
C GLU A 256 35.86 -7.53 22.46
N LEU A 257 37.07 -7.97 22.80
CA LEU A 257 38.18 -7.09 23.15
C LEU A 257 38.57 -6.19 21.96
N THR A 258 38.54 -6.74 20.75
CA THR A 258 38.89 -6.02 19.53
C THR A 258 37.87 -4.92 19.21
N ILE A 259 36.57 -5.21 19.38
CA ILE A 259 35.49 -4.24 19.22
C ILE A 259 35.58 -3.14 20.28
N TRP A 260 35.83 -3.47 21.55
CA TRP A 260 36.00 -2.46 22.61
C TRP A 260 37.18 -1.52 22.33
N LYS A 261 38.29 -2.02 21.79
CA LYS A 261 39.41 -1.18 21.36
C LYS A 261 39.00 -0.21 20.25
N LEU A 262 38.22 -0.65 19.26
CA LEU A 262 37.69 0.25 18.23
C LEU A 262 36.79 1.35 18.82
N ILE A 263 35.96 1.01 19.80
CA ILE A 263 35.09 1.95 20.52
C ILE A 263 35.91 3.05 21.20
N GLU A 264 37.03 2.69 21.85
CA GLU A 264 37.93 3.64 22.50
C GLU A 264 38.67 4.55 21.50
N MET A 265 38.99 4.05 20.31
CA MET A 265 39.79 4.75 19.32
C MET A 265 39.00 5.77 18.49
N THR A 266 37.72 5.53 18.20
CA THR A 266 36.96 6.38 17.28
C THR A 266 36.38 7.64 17.94
N GLN A 267 36.38 8.77 17.22
CA GLN A 267 35.61 9.98 17.57
C GLN A 267 34.43 10.21 16.61
N ASN A 268 34.37 9.51 15.47
CA ASN A 268 33.26 9.61 14.54
C ASN A 268 31.99 8.97 15.11
N ARG A 269 30.97 9.79 15.38
CA ARG A 269 29.68 9.37 15.96
C ARG A 269 28.94 8.33 15.12
N PHE A 270 28.97 8.45 13.80
CA PHE A 270 28.29 7.55 12.89
C PHE A 270 28.98 6.19 12.83
N PHE A 271 30.31 6.20 12.77
CA PHE A 271 31.11 4.97 12.81
C PHE A 271 31.03 4.28 14.18
N LEU A 272 31.03 5.05 15.27
CA LEU A 272 30.82 4.55 16.62
C LEU A 272 29.51 3.76 16.75
N TYR A 273 28.42 4.24 16.15
CA TYR A 273 27.16 3.50 16.13
C TYR A 273 27.30 2.14 15.44
N LYS A 274 28.00 2.05 14.31
CA LYS A 274 28.25 0.77 13.63
C LYS A 274 29.03 -0.20 14.52
N ILE A 275 30.03 0.28 15.24
CA ILE A 275 30.81 -0.56 16.16
C ILE A 275 29.94 -1.04 17.34
N LEU A 276 29.13 -0.15 17.93
CA LEU A 276 28.19 -0.48 19.00
C LEU A 276 27.11 -1.45 18.52
N HIS A 277 26.69 -1.34 17.25
CA HIS A 277 25.76 -2.27 16.62
C HIS A 277 26.35 -3.69 16.58
N THR A 278 27.58 -3.84 16.07
CA THR A 278 28.28 -5.12 16.06
C THR A 278 28.44 -5.69 17.48
N LEU A 279 28.77 -4.84 18.47
CA LEU A 279 28.90 -5.26 19.86
C LEU A 279 27.57 -5.78 20.43
N ALA A 280 26.47 -5.06 20.20
CA ALA A 280 25.15 -5.46 20.67
C ALA A 280 24.73 -6.78 20.01
N SER A 281 24.80 -6.89 18.68
CA SER A 281 24.47 -8.13 17.96
C SER A 281 25.33 -9.30 18.44
N PHE A 282 26.63 -9.08 18.70
CA PHE A 282 27.50 -10.09 19.30
C PHE A 282 27.05 -10.51 20.72
N ASN A 283 26.68 -9.57 21.59
CA ASN A 283 26.19 -9.89 22.94
C ASN A 283 24.92 -10.76 22.92
N TYR A 284 23.97 -10.48 22.03
CA TYR A 284 22.80 -11.34 21.83
C TYR A 284 23.18 -12.72 21.30
N ALA A 285 24.09 -12.79 20.34
CA ALA A 285 24.56 -14.06 19.79
C ALA A 285 25.31 -14.89 20.85
N VAL A 286 26.06 -14.24 21.77
CA VAL A 286 26.72 -14.91 22.90
C VAL A 286 25.69 -15.46 23.88
N LEU A 287 24.64 -14.70 24.20
CA LEU A 287 23.54 -15.17 25.03
C LEU A 287 22.91 -16.45 24.48
N VAL A 288 22.57 -16.46 23.19
CA VAL A 288 22.03 -17.65 22.51
C VAL A 288 23.06 -18.79 22.54
N GLN A 289 24.31 -18.50 22.22
CA GLN A 289 25.34 -19.54 22.17
C GLN A 289 25.64 -20.18 23.54
N ASP A 290 25.60 -19.42 24.62
CA ASP A 290 25.98 -19.93 25.94
C ASP A 290 24.77 -20.47 26.73
N GLN A 291 23.58 -19.90 26.54
CA GLN A 291 22.44 -20.14 27.43
C GLN A 291 21.24 -20.82 26.75
N TRP A 292 21.20 -20.88 25.43
CA TRP A 292 20.12 -21.56 24.70
C TRP A 292 20.52 -23.00 24.37
N ASP A 293 19.75 -23.95 24.88
CA ASP A 293 19.88 -25.37 24.52
C ASP A 293 18.67 -25.82 23.70
N LYS A 294 17.44 -25.70 24.23
CA LYS A 294 16.16 -25.87 23.53
C LYS A 294 15.05 -25.11 24.26
N GLY A 295 14.11 -24.53 23.51
CA GLY A 295 12.98 -23.79 24.09
C GLY A 295 13.35 -22.36 24.53
N GLN A 296 12.78 -21.92 25.65
CA GLN A 296 12.97 -20.58 26.20
C GLN A 296 14.19 -20.54 27.13
N ILE A 297 14.95 -19.44 27.10
CA ILE A 297 16.10 -19.20 27.99
C ILE A 297 15.57 -18.82 29.38
N ALA A 298 16.12 -19.42 30.43
CA ALA A 298 15.70 -19.12 31.80
C ALA A 298 16.05 -17.66 32.21
N PRO A 299 15.15 -16.94 32.93
CA PRO A 299 15.34 -15.54 33.31
C PRO A 299 16.66 -15.22 34.02
N GLU A 300 17.18 -16.13 34.85
CA GLU A 300 18.41 -15.95 35.63
C GLU A 300 19.67 -15.93 34.76
N LYS A 301 19.58 -16.44 33.53
CA LYS A 301 20.72 -16.51 32.60
C LYS A 301 20.99 -15.18 31.89
N PHE A 302 20.14 -14.18 32.08
CA PHE A 302 20.25 -12.87 31.45
C PHE A 302 21.10 -11.87 32.24
N THR A 303 21.54 -12.17 33.47
CA THR A 303 22.26 -11.19 34.31
C THR A 303 23.53 -10.66 33.63
N ARG A 304 24.37 -11.54 33.07
CA ARG A 304 25.59 -11.12 32.34
C ARG A 304 25.26 -10.29 31.09
N PHE A 305 24.21 -10.68 30.37
CA PHE A 305 23.71 -9.94 29.21
C PHE A 305 23.25 -8.54 29.61
N GLY A 306 22.47 -8.42 30.69
CA GLY A 306 21.99 -7.15 31.24
C GLY A 306 23.13 -6.21 31.64
N LEU A 307 24.18 -6.75 32.29
CA LEU A 307 25.39 -5.98 32.62
C LEU A 307 26.09 -5.42 31.37
N ASN A 308 26.28 -6.26 30.34
CA ASN A 308 26.89 -5.82 29.09
C ASN A 308 26.06 -4.72 28.41
N PHE A 309 24.73 -4.89 28.37
CA PHE A 309 23.80 -3.89 27.85
C PHE A 309 23.92 -2.55 28.60
N PHE A 310 23.82 -2.55 29.94
CA PHE A 310 23.89 -1.31 30.72
C PHE A 310 25.26 -0.64 30.64
N ASN A 311 26.34 -1.41 30.50
CA ASN A 311 27.68 -0.85 30.26
C ASN A 311 27.75 -0.09 28.93
N SER A 312 27.17 -0.64 27.85
CA SER A 312 27.09 0.06 26.56
C SER A 312 26.23 1.33 26.62
N MET A 313 25.10 1.29 27.33
CA MET A 313 24.24 2.47 27.53
C MET A 313 24.96 3.54 28.36
N LYS A 314 25.58 3.16 29.48
CA LYS A 314 26.35 4.05 30.35
C LYS A 314 27.53 4.68 29.62
N PHE A 315 28.22 3.91 28.77
CA PHE A 315 29.32 4.42 27.94
C PHE A 315 28.86 5.56 27.02
N CYS A 316 27.69 5.41 26.37
CA CYS A 316 27.14 6.46 25.51
C CYS A 316 26.87 7.74 26.29
N VAL A 317 26.32 7.64 27.52
CA VAL A 317 26.12 8.79 28.41
C VAL A 317 27.44 9.44 28.81
N GLN A 318 28.44 8.64 29.21
CA GLN A 318 29.75 9.15 29.65
C GLN A 318 30.51 9.90 28.55
N ARG A 319 30.32 9.52 27.27
CA ARG A 319 30.90 10.24 26.12
C ARG A 319 30.01 11.36 25.58
N SER A 320 28.88 11.66 26.23
CA SER A 320 27.87 12.60 25.73
C SER A 320 27.33 12.24 24.34
N GLU A 321 27.35 10.96 23.97
CA GLU A 321 26.86 10.41 22.69
C GLU A 321 25.39 9.98 22.81
N ILE A 322 24.56 10.96 23.17
CA ILE A 322 23.14 10.79 23.50
C ILE A 322 22.31 10.23 22.34
N LEU A 323 22.61 10.65 21.10
CA LEU A 323 21.92 10.12 19.93
C LEU A 323 22.21 8.63 19.72
N ASN A 324 23.46 8.20 19.95
CA ASN A 324 23.83 6.79 19.85
C ASN A 324 23.15 5.97 20.95
N LEU A 325 22.88 6.54 22.13
CA LEU A 325 22.09 5.87 23.16
C LEU A 325 20.67 5.57 22.68
N ILE A 326 19.98 6.53 22.05
CA ILE A 326 18.62 6.33 21.52
C ILE A 326 18.63 5.26 20.43
N LYS A 327 19.56 5.35 19.47
CA LYS A 327 19.69 4.33 18.41
C LYS A 327 20.05 2.95 18.96
N LEU A 328 20.87 2.89 20.00
CA LEU A 328 21.23 1.64 20.66
C LEU A 328 20.03 1.02 21.38
N ALA A 329 19.18 1.84 22.00
CA ALA A 329 17.92 1.34 22.57
C ALA A 329 16.99 0.77 21.47
N GLU A 330 16.87 1.44 20.32
CA GLU A 330 16.07 0.98 19.17
C GLU A 330 16.58 -0.37 18.66
N LEU A 331 17.90 -0.45 18.43
CA LEU A 331 18.57 -1.68 18.03
C LEU A 331 18.34 -2.82 19.03
N ASN A 332 18.53 -2.57 20.32
CA ASN A 332 18.31 -3.60 21.34
C ASN A 332 16.86 -4.08 21.35
N HIS A 333 15.89 -3.23 21.03
CA HIS A 333 14.48 -3.65 20.91
C HIS A 333 14.28 -4.57 19.70
N MET A 334 14.87 -4.24 18.55
CA MET A 334 14.84 -5.11 17.36
C MET A 334 15.50 -6.46 17.62
N LEU A 335 16.69 -6.48 18.22
CA LEU A 335 17.42 -7.71 18.54
C LEU A 335 16.67 -8.57 19.58
N TRP A 336 16.06 -7.92 20.58
CA TRP A 336 15.20 -8.60 21.55
C TRP A 336 14.04 -9.33 20.87
N LYS A 337 13.37 -8.67 19.92
CA LYS A 337 12.27 -9.29 19.16
C LYS A 337 12.73 -10.41 18.23
N LYS A 338 13.95 -10.36 17.70
CA LYS A 338 14.56 -11.47 16.93
C LYS A 338 14.76 -12.74 17.76
N LEU A 339 14.93 -12.65 19.09
CA LEU A 339 14.95 -13.85 19.94
C LEU A 339 13.63 -14.62 19.93
N GLY A 340 12.51 -13.95 19.62
CA GLY A 340 11.18 -14.54 19.54
C GLY A 340 10.83 -15.35 20.79
N LYS A 341 10.45 -16.62 20.61
CA LYS A 341 10.04 -17.53 21.69
C LYS A 341 11.18 -17.90 22.67
N ARG A 342 12.43 -17.55 22.36
CA ARG A 342 13.58 -17.83 23.23
C ARG A 342 13.66 -16.87 24.40
N ALA A 343 13.14 -15.66 24.25
CA ALA A 343 13.13 -14.67 25.32
C ALA A 343 11.96 -14.95 26.30
N PRO A 344 12.20 -14.94 27.62
CA PRO A 344 11.14 -14.92 28.62
C PRO A 344 10.49 -13.53 28.69
N PRO A 345 9.25 -13.43 29.19
CA PRO A 345 8.56 -12.14 29.35
C PRO A 345 9.27 -11.22 30.35
N GLU A 346 9.91 -11.78 31.37
CA GLU A 346 10.68 -11.07 32.38
C GLU A 346 12.04 -11.74 32.57
N ILE A 347 13.05 -10.93 32.85
CA ILE A 347 14.45 -11.36 33.05
C ILE A 347 15.02 -10.80 34.34
N TRP A 348 15.98 -11.53 34.91
CA TRP A 348 16.74 -11.03 36.07
C TRP A 348 17.89 -10.14 35.62
N ILE A 349 17.89 -8.90 36.09
CA ILE A 349 19.02 -7.99 36.01
C ILE A 349 19.51 -7.79 37.44
N GLU A 350 20.65 -8.41 37.74
CA GLU A 350 21.18 -8.52 39.11
C GLU A 350 20.14 -9.06 40.09
N THR A 351 19.50 -8.20 40.89
CA THR A 351 18.55 -8.55 41.95
C THR A 351 17.11 -8.15 41.63
N GLU A 352 16.84 -7.63 40.43
CA GLU A 352 15.52 -7.16 40.03
C GLU A 352 14.99 -7.98 38.84
N LEU A 353 13.74 -8.42 38.94
CA LEU A 353 13.01 -9.09 37.85
C LEU A 353 12.27 -8.04 37.03
N VAL A 354 12.63 -7.90 35.76
CA VAL A 354 12.09 -6.83 34.91
C VAL A 354 11.66 -7.30 33.53
N LYS A 355 10.67 -6.61 32.97
CA LYS A 355 10.40 -6.63 31.53
C LYS A 355 11.46 -5.81 30.81
N PHE A 356 12.27 -6.46 29.99
CA PHE A 356 13.39 -5.78 29.30
C PHE A 356 12.92 -4.67 28.35
N GLU A 357 11.80 -4.88 27.65
CA GLU A 357 11.22 -3.88 26.75
C GLU A 357 10.81 -2.59 27.45
N ASN A 358 10.35 -2.67 28.71
CA ASN A 358 10.03 -1.50 29.51
C ASN A 358 11.30 -0.67 29.82
N GLN A 359 12.46 -1.32 29.96
CA GLN A 359 13.73 -0.60 30.14
C GLN A 359 14.12 0.13 28.85
N LEU A 360 14.01 -0.55 27.71
CA LEU A 360 14.33 0.02 26.40
C LEU A 360 13.43 1.20 26.04
N ILE A 361 12.12 1.09 26.27
CA ILE A 361 11.19 2.17 25.94
C ILE A 361 11.41 3.39 26.83
N THR A 362 11.78 3.20 28.10
CA THR A 362 12.09 4.30 29.03
C THR A 362 13.23 5.17 28.51
N PHE A 363 14.28 4.58 27.93
CA PHE A 363 15.36 5.35 27.29
C PHE A 363 14.88 6.18 26.09
N HIS A 364 13.96 5.66 25.28
CA HIS A 364 13.40 6.40 24.14
C HIS A 364 12.46 7.52 24.56
N LEU A 365 11.68 7.31 25.63
CA LEU A 365 10.73 8.30 26.14
C LEU A 365 11.43 9.49 26.79
N LEU A 366 12.64 9.30 27.33
CA LEU A 366 13.31 10.33 28.12
C LEU A 366 13.46 11.68 27.38
N PRO A 367 13.95 11.76 26.11
CA PRO A 367 13.95 13.02 25.35
C PRO A 367 12.58 13.69 25.23
N VAL A 368 11.51 12.90 25.05
CA VAL A 368 10.13 13.40 24.95
C VAL A 368 9.66 13.96 26.29
N LEU A 369 10.01 13.28 27.39
CA LEU A 369 9.68 13.73 28.74
C LEU A 369 10.48 14.97 29.16
N VAL A 370 11.70 15.16 28.67
CA VAL A 370 12.52 16.36 28.94
C VAL A 370 11.92 17.61 28.29
N ILE A 371 11.16 17.47 27.20
CA ILE A 371 10.41 18.60 26.60
C ILE A 371 9.31 19.11 27.53
N LEU A 372 8.80 18.25 28.43
CA LEU A 372 7.75 18.62 29.35
C LEU A 372 8.26 19.69 30.32
N ARG A 373 7.62 20.86 30.33
CA ARG A 373 8.01 21.93 31.23
C ARG A 373 7.65 21.53 32.66
N SER A 374 8.58 21.82 33.58
CA SER A 374 8.38 21.83 35.04
C SER A 374 7.42 22.96 35.43
N ARG A 375 6.18 22.90 34.95
CA ARG A 375 5.08 23.57 35.65
C ARG A 375 4.84 22.74 36.90
N GLU A 376 4.56 23.39 38.03
CA GLU A 376 3.84 22.77 39.13
C GLU A 376 2.47 22.37 38.58
N ARG A 377 2.41 21.25 37.87
CA ARG A 377 1.16 20.67 37.41
C ARG A 377 0.62 19.96 38.62
N GLU A 378 -0.41 20.52 39.24
CA GLU A 378 -1.33 19.73 40.05
C GLU A 378 -2.17 18.83 39.12
N GLU A 379 -1.55 18.09 38.21
CA GLU A 379 -2.19 17.07 37.38
C GLU A 379 -1.84 15.70 37.95
N GLU A 380 -2.68 15.21 38.87
CA GLU A 380 -2.58 13.88 39.49
C GLU A 380 -2.34 12.76 38.44
N LEU A 381 -2.91 12.89 37.25
CA LEU A 381 -2.73 11.94 36.14
C LEU A 381 -1.29 11.90 35.61
N PHE A 382 -0.61 13.04 35.54
CA PHE A 382 0.77 13.10 35.09
C PHE A 382 1.72 12.51 36.15
N ASP A 383 1.48 12.81 37.43
CA ASP A 383 2.24 12.21 38.53
C ASP A 383 2.06 10.69 38.58
N ASN A 384 0.83 10.19 38.42
CA ASN A 384 0.55 8.76 38.31
C ASN A 384 1.27 8.12 37.11
N TYR A 385 1.35 8.83 35.98
CA TYR A 385 2.10 8.37 34.81
C TYR A 385 3.61 8.31 35.07
N LEU A 386 4.19 9.31 35.75
CA LEU A 386 5.60 9.29 36.14
C LEU A 386 5.89 8.16 37.13
N MET A 387 5.04 7.97 38.14
CA MET A 387 5.15 6.86 39.09
C MET A 387 5.09 5.51 38.38
N LYS A 388 4.21 5.34 37.39
CA LYS A 388 4.18 4.15 36.53
C LYS A 388 5.50 3.93 35.80
N ILE A 389 6.14 4.96 35.25
CA ILE A 389 7.47 4.83 34.62
C ILE A 389 8.53 4.38 35.64
N PHE A 390 8.52 4.95 36.85
CA PHE A 390 9.44 4.55 37.91
C PHE A 390 9.23 3.09 38.35
N GLU A 391 7.98 2.65 38.48
CA GLU A 391 7.64 1.28 38.88
C GLU A 391 8.08 0.23 37.86
N VAL A 392 8.01 0.54 36.56
CA VAL A 392 8.42 -0.40 35.51
C VAL A 392 9.93 -0.37 35.22
N SER A 393 10.68 0.60 35.77
CA SER A 393 12.10 0.80 35.50
C SER A 393 12.97 0.25 36.62
N CYS A 394 14.04 -0.48 36.28
CA CYS A 394 15.02 -0.90 37.27
C CYS A 394 15.93 0.23 37.74
N GLU A 395 16.61 0.02 38.87
CA GLU A 395 17.56 1.00 39.43
C GLU A 395 18.63 1.43 38.39
N HIS A 396 19.13 0.48 37.59
CA HIS A 396 20.15 0.74 36.58
C HIS A 396 19.66 1.65 35.45
N THR A 397 18.44 1.41 34.96
CA THR A 397 17.78 2.27 33.97
C THR A 397 17.63 3.68 34.52
N LEU A 398 17.11 3.82 35.75
CA LEU A 398 16.90 5.12 36.38
C LEU A 398 18.21 5.90 36.57
N ARG A 399 19.28 5.26 37.03
CA ARG A 399 20.60 5.90 37.19
C ARG A 399 21.15 6.45 35.87
N ILE A 400 20.99 5.70 34.78
CA ILE A 400 21.40 6.15 33.44
C ILE A 400 20.48 7.27 32.96
N CYS A 401 19.17 7.19 33.18
CA CYS A 401 18.22 8.24 32.87
C CYS A 401 18.52 9.56 33.61
N TYR A 402 18.88 9.50 34.89
CA TYR A 402 19.31 10.70 35.64
C TYR A 402 20.60 11.28 35.06
N SER A 403 21.59 10.45 34.76
CA SER A 403 22.86 10.89 34.17
C SER A 403 22.64 11.52 32.78
N PHE A 404 21.77 10.92 31.96
CA PHE A 404 21.35 11.44 30.66
C PHE A 404 20.65 12.79 30.80
N ARG A 405 19.70 12.89 31.74
CA ARG A 405 18.96 14.12 32.03
C ARG A 405 19.92 15.24 32.41
N ASP A 406 20.92 14.97 33.25
CA ASP A 406 21.88 15.97 33.72
C ASP A 406 22.79 16.49 32.59
N ILE A 407 22.97 15.73 31.50
CA ILE A 407 23.68 16.18 30.29
C ILE A 407 22.81 17.11 29.43
N ILE A 408 21.51 16.82 29.34
CA ILE A 408 20.58 17.54 28.46
C ILE A 408 20.01 18.79 29.13
N LEU A 409 19.77 18.73 30.44
CA LEU A 409 19.31 19.89 31.20
C LEU A 409 20.33 21.02 31.05
N PRO A 410 19.86 22.26 30.85
CA PRO A 410 20.73 23.35 30.44
C PRO A 410 21.78 23.67 31.51
N SER A 411 23.04 23.35 31.21
CA SER A 411 24.11 24.33 31.42
C SER A 411 23.85 25.50 30.47
N GLU A 412 24.40 26.69 30.72
CA GLU A 412 24.06 27.97 30.04
C GLU A 412 24.19 27.99 28.48
N GLY A 413 24.44 26.86 27.81
CA GLY A 413 24.59 26.74 26.35
C GLY A 413 23.75 25.68 25.61
N THR A 414 22.89 24.86 26.25
CA THR A 414 22.10 23.85 25.50
C THR A 414 20.89 24.49 24.80
N SER A 415 20.87 24.48 23.45
CA SER A 415 19.76 25.02 22.66
C SER A 415 18.52 24.11 22.72
N LEU A 416 17.33 24.70 22.90
CA LEU A 416 16.03 24.02 22.79
C LEU A 416 15.90 23.20 21.49
N ALA A 417 16.51 23.66 20.40
CA ALA A 417 16.53 22.97 19.12
C ALA A 417 17.21 21.59 19.21
N ALA A 418 18.25 21.43 20.02
CA ALA A 418 18.94 20.15 20.20
C ALA A 418 18.08 19.15 20.98
N ILE A 419 17.37 19.61 22.02
CA ILE A 419 16.43 18.78 22.78
C ILE A 419 15.26 18.35 21.90
N ALA A 420 14.74 19.30 21.12
CA ALA A 420 13.67 19.07 20.16
C ALA A 420 14.06 18.06 19.07
N ASP A 421 15.28 18.17 18.53
CA ASP A 421 15.82 17.21 17.56
C ASP A 421 15.94 15.80 18.16
N LEU A 422 16.39 15.68 19.42
CA LEU A 422 16.45 14.39 20.11
C LEU A 422 15.06 13.80 20.34
N ALA A 423 14.07 14.60 20.78
CA ALA A 423 12.71 14.12 20.95
C ALA A 423 12.04 13.74 19.63
N TYR A 424 12.26 14.52 18.57
CA TYR A 424 11.83 14.18 17.21
C TYR A 424 12.39 12.82 16.78
N LYS A 425 13.71 12.62 16.94
CA LYS A 425 14.38 11.35 16.63
C LYS A 425 13.89 10.20 17.50
N SER A 426 13.62 10.44 18.79
CA SER A 426 13.00 9.46 19.69
C SER A 426 11.62 9.01 19.22
N ILE A 427 10.74 9.95 18.86
CA ILE A 427 9.39 9.62 18.37
C ILE A 427 9.50 8.83 17.06
N HIS A 428 10.34 9.26 16.12
CA HIS A 428 10.56 8.53 14.87
C HIS A 428 11.14 7.13 15.08
N GLY A 429 12.10 6.96 15.99
CA GLY A 429 12.62 5.64 16.36
C GLY A 429 11.57 4.75 17.01
N ILE A 430 10.65 5.30 17.81
CA ILE A 430 9.53 4.51 18.34
C ILE A 430 8.57 4.09 17.22
N LEU A 431 8.30 4.98 16.25
CA LEU A 431 7.41 4.69 15.13
C LEU A 431 8.01 3.70 14.12
N SER A 432 9.33 3.66 13.93
CA SER A 432 9.98 2.59 13.14
C SER A 432 9.72 1.21 13.74
N MET A 433 9.58 1.13 15.07
CA MET A 433 9.31 -0.09 15.83
C MET A 433 7.81 -0.41 16.01
N GLN A 434 6.89 0.36 15.41
CA GLN A 434 5.44 0.21 15.65
C GLN A 434 4.88 -1.19 15.34
N ASN A 435 5.54 -1.95 14.45
CA ASN A 435 5.10 -3.29 14.06
C ASN A 435 5.51 -4.38 15.05
N ILE A 436 6.54 -4.11 15.85
CA ILE A 436 7.14 -5.09 16.77
C ILE A 436 6.88 -4.74 18.25
N LEU A 437 6.52 -3.50 18.56
CA LEU A 437 6.27 -3.03 19.93
C LEU A 437 5.06 -3.75 20.58
N GLU A 438 5.17 -4.05 21.87
CA GLU A 438 4.06 -4.62 22.63
C GLU A 438 3.00 -3.57 23.01
N ARG A 439 1.79 -4.04 23.30
CA ARG A 439 0.64 -3.17 23.60
C ARG A 439 0.87 -2.29 24.82
N GLU A 440 1.46 -2.82 25.89
CA GLU A 440 1.72 -2.06 27.13
C GLU A 440 2.73 -0.92 26.92
N PRO A 441 3.93 -1.15 26.34
CA PRO A 441 4.83 -0.08 25.90
C PRO A 441 4.18 0.92 24.92
N ALA A 442 3.38 0.46 23.97
CA ALA A 442 2.68 1.34 23.03
C ALA A 442 1.72 2.32 23.74
N VAL A 443 1.03 1.87 24.79
CA VAL A 443 0.18 2.73 25.63
C VAL A 443 1.04 3.74 26.40
N MET A 444 2.18 3.34 26.97
CA MET A 444 3.09 4.28 27.65
C MET A 444 3.60 5.37 26.71
N VAL A 445 3.98 5.00 25.48
CA VAL A 445 4.37 5.96 24.44
C VAL A 445 3.23 6.90 24.09
N PHE A 446 2.03 6.37 23.90
CA PHE A 446 0.84 7.17 23.59
C PHE A 446 0.59 8.23 24.69
N GLN A 447 0.66 7.83 25.96
CA GLN A 447 0.54 8.75 27.10
C GLN A 447 1.63 9.84 27.05
N ALA A 448 2.89 9.45 26.88
CA ALA A 448 4.02 10.39 26.78
C ALA A 448 3.81 11.45 25.69
N ILE A 449 3.38 11.02 24.50
CA ILE A 449 3.18 11.91 23.36
C ILE A 449 2.00 12.86 23.60
N ILE A 450 0.93 12.42 24.29
CA ILE A 450 -0.17 13.35 24.68
C ILE A 450 0.33 14.40 25.66
N TYR A 451 1.10 14.01 26.68
CA TYR A 451 1.67 14.99 27.61
C TYR A 451 2.59 15.99 26.89
N ALA A 452 3.39 15.53 25.92
CA ALA A 452 4.19 16.41 25.07
C ALA A 452 3.32 17.31 24.18
N LEU A 453 2.21 16.81 23.65
CA LEU A 453 1.26 17.57 22.85
C LEU A 453 0.61 18.71 23.66
N LYS A 454 0.29 18.48 24.94
CA LYS A 454 -0.28 19.49 25.85
C LYS A 454 0.63 20.71 26.02
N GLU A 455 1.95 20.57 25.86
CA GLU A 455 2.90 21.69 25.97
C GLU A 455 2.67 22.77 24.91
N PHE A 456 2.12 22.42 23.75
CA PHE A 456 1.88 23.35 22.64
C PHE A 456 0.67 24.26 22.85
N ILE A 457 -0.16 24.00 23.87
CA ILE A 457 -1.45 24.68 24.11
C ILE A 457 -1.39 25.64 25.30
N ALA A 458 -0.36 25.52 26.11
CA ALA A 458 -0.37 26.03 27.46
C ALA A 458 -0.27 27.58 27.50
N ASN A 459 -1.40 28.25 27.71
CA ASN A 459 -1.58 29.72 27.67
C ASN A 459 -0.64 30.50 28.62
N THR A 460 -0.25 31.69 28.17
CA THR A 460 0.51 32.73 28.90
C THR A 460 -0.27 33.34 30.09
N ASN A 461 -1.60 33.24 30.08
CA ASN A 461 -2.48 33.98 31.01
C ASN A 461 -2.58 33.41 32.44
N THR A 462 -2.00 32.23 32.74
CA THR A 462 -2.02 31.68 34.11
C THR A 462 -1.04 32.38 35.05
N TYR A 463 -0.06 33.13 34.54
CA TYR A 463 0.87 33.88 35.38
C TYR A 463 0.31 35.23 35.88
N GLU A 464 -0.64 35.84 35.17
CA GLU A 464 -1.20 37.14 35.60
C GLU A 464 -2.29 36.99 36.68
N LYS A 465 -2.93 35.83 36.80
CA LYS A 465 -4.00 35.63 37.80
C LYS A 465 -3.51 35.12 39.17
N ASN A 466 -2.33 34.50 39.24
CA ASN A 466 -1.73 34.10 40.50
C ASN A 466 -0.67 35.12 40.95
N ASN A 467 -1.11 36.33 41.28
CA ASN A 467 -0.35 37.26 42.11
C ASN A 467 -0.27 36.70 43.55
N CYS A 468 0.53 35.66 43.77
CA CYS A 468 1.10 35.39 45.07
C CYS A 468 2.47 36.09 45.12
N PRO A 469 2.70 37.04 46.05
CA PRO A 469 4.02 37.60 46.26
C PRO A 469 4.86 36.53 46.98
N MET A 470 5.46 35.62 46.23
CA MET A 470 6.52 34.76 46.72
C MET A 470 7.85 35.43 46.40
N GLU A 471 8.36 36.15 47.39
CA GLU A 471 9.73 36.65 47.43
C GLU A 471 10.71 35.49 47.18
N GLY A 472 11.61 35.65 46.20
CA GLY A 472 12.92 34.98 46.23
C GLY A 472 13.17 33.74 45.36
N ARG A 473 12.25 33.24 44.53
CA ARG A 473 12.60 32.24 43.49
C ARG A 473 12.66 32.88 42.11
N VAL A 474 13.89 33.17 41.68
CA VAL A 474 14.18 33.52 40.28
C VAL A 474 13.86 32.31 39.42
N VAL A 475 12.72 32.32 38.73
CA VAL A 475 12.47 31.38 37.63
C VAL A 475 13.61 31.57 36.62
N PRO A 476 14.40 30.52 36.28
CA PRO A 476 15.55 30.65 35.39
C PRO A 476 15.16 31.32 34.08
N SER A 477 16.01 32.22 33.57
CA SER A 477 15.72 33.04 32.37
C SER A 477 15.31 32.19 31.16
N TRP A 478 15.85 30.98 31.00
CA TRP A 478 15.51 30.05 29.91
C TRP A 478 14.06 29.54 29.94
N CYS A 479 13.42 29.47 31.12
CA CYS A 479 12.00 29.14 31.24
C CYS A 479 11.08 30.26 30.73
N LYS A 480 11.58 31.50 30.63
CA LYS A 480 10.78 32.67 30.20
C LYS A 480 10.69 32.83 28.68
N ILE A 481 11.53 32.17 27.89
CA ILE A 481 11.80 32.67 26.52
C ILE A 481 10.79 32.21 25.45
N TRP A 482 9.98 31.16 25.63
CA TRP A 482 9.10 30.73 24.51
C TRP A 482 7.84 30.03 25.04
N MET A 483 6.65 30.64 24.97
CA MET A 483 5.40 30.08 25.51
C MET A 483 4.28 29.99 24.46
N GLY A 484 3.45 28.94 24.53
CA GLY A 484 2.23 28.82 23.73
C GLY A 484 2.47 28.85 22.21
N ALA A 485 1.82 29.77 21.50
CA ALA A 485 1.86 29.88 20.05
C ALA A 485 3.27 30.03 19.45
N GLU A 486 4.22 30.59 20.21
CA GLU A 486 5.62 30.72 19.81
C GLU A 486 6.37 29.38 19.84
N PHE A 487 5.93 28.43 20.67
CA PHE A 487 6.52 27.10 20.77
C PHE A 487 6.20 26.23 19.54
N ILE A 488 5.01 26.41 18.97
CA ILE A 488 4.61 25.79 17.71
C ILE A 488 5.53 26.25 16.57
N VAL A 489 5.91 27.53 16.56
CA VAL A 489 6.83 28.10 15.58
C VAL A 489 8.28 27.66 15.85
N ALA A 490 8.68 27.53 17.11
CA ALA A 490 10.05 27.19 17.49
C ALA A 490 10.43 25.73 17.17
N ILE A 491 9.51 24.77 17.35
CA ILE A 491 9.79 23.33 17.18
C ILE A 491 8.67 22.58 16.41
N PRO A 492 8.32 23.01 15.18
CA PRO A 492 7.20 22.46 14.42
C PRO A 492 7.36 20.96 14.11
N ASN A 493 8.61 20.49 13.93
CA ASN A 493 8.92 19.09 13.66
C ASN A 493 8.50 18.15 14.80
N VAL A 494 8.64 18.60 16.05
CA VAL A 494 8.21 17.80 17.23
C VAL A 494 6.69 17.72 17.27
N LEU A 495 5.99 18.83 17.04
CA LEU A 495 4.53 18.82 16.97
C LEU A 495 4.04 17.87 15.85
N TYR A 496 4.64 17.96 14.67
CA TYR A 496 4.34 17.08 13.54
C TYR A 496 4.55 15.60 13.91
N ALA A 497 5.68 15.26 14.52
CA ALA A 497 5.98 13.92 15.00
C ALA A 497 4.99 13.44 16.08
N CYS A 498 4.57 14.31 17.01
CA CYS A 498 3.54 13.99 17.99
C CYS A 498 2.19 13.67 17.33
N LEU A 499 1.75 14.51 16.39
CA LEU A 499 0.47 14.32 15.68
C LEU A 499 0.46 13.01 14.88
N ILE A 500 1.52 12.73 14.12
CA ILE A 500 1.66 11.46 13.38
C ILE A 500 1.80 10.28 14.34
N GLY A 501 2.58 10.43 15.41
CA GLY A 501 2.79 9.36 16.37
C GLY A 501 1.50 8.89 17.02
N LEU A 502 0.65 9.83 17.44
CA LEU A 502 -0.68 9.50 17.97
C LEU A 502 -1.56 8.84 16.91
N GLN A 503 -1.59 9.35 15.67
CA GLN A 503 -2.36 8.73 14.58
C GLN A 503 -1.96 7.28 14.33
N SER A 504 -0.65 7.02 14.22
CA SER A 504 -0.10 5.69 13.97
C SER A 504 -0.41 4.72 15.11
N LEU A 505 -0.24 5.16 16.37
CA LEU A 505 -0.52 4.33 17.55
C LEU A 505 -2.02 4.02 17.68
N ILE A 506 -2.90 4.99 17.43
CA ILE A 506 -4.36 4.77 17.48
C ILE A 506 -4.79 3.77 16.39
N LYS A 507 -4.33 3.94 15.14
CA LYS A 507 -4.68 3.04 14.02
C LYS A 507 -4.20 1.60 14.28
N ARG A 508 -2.98 1.44 14.78
CA ARG A 508 -2.34 0.13 14.99
C ARG A 508 -2.89 -0.60 16.22
N TYR A 509 -2.92 0.05 17.38
CA TYR A 509 -3.21 -0.60 18.67
C TYR A 509 -4.68 -0.45 19.09
N ARG A 510 -5.45 0.42 18.43
CA ARG A 510 -6.84 0.74 18.81
C ARG A 510 -6.97 1.01 20.31
N ILE A 511 -6.05 1.82 20.84
CA ILE A 511 -6.00 2.20 22.24
C ILE A 511 -7.37 2.72 22.65
N SER A 512 -7.87 2.31 23.81
CA SER A 512 -9.17 2.73 24.32
C SER A 512 -9.03 3.62 25.56
N TRP A 513 -10.09 4.35 25.91
CA TRP A 513 -10.13 5.19 27.12
C TRP A 513 -9.93 4.40 28.42
N LYS A 514 -10.21 3.09 28.40
CA LYS A 514 -9.97 2.20 29.54
C LYS A 514 -8.48 1.97 29.80
N GLU A 515 -7.66 2.05 28.76
CA GLU A 515 -6.22 1.81 28.83
C GLU A 515 -5.44 3.11 29.02
N SER A 516 -5.96 4.21 28.48
CA SER A 516 -5.39 5.55 28.66
C SER A 516 -6.51 6.58 28.74
N ILE A 517 -6.68 7.15 29.94
CA ILE A 517 -7.65 8.22 30.22
C ILE A 517 -7.30 9.45 29.37
N GLU A 518 -6.01 9.66 29.07
CA GLU A 518 -5.51 10.77 28.25
C GLU A 518 -6.14 10.79 26.85
N SER A 519 -6.59 9.65 26.31
CA SER A 519 -7.34 9.60 25.04
C SER A 519 -8.57 10.51 25.01
N THR A 520 -9.22 10.73 26.17
CA THR A 520 -10.42 11.57 26.27
C THR A 520 -10.16 13.05 26.03
N CYS A 521 -8.92 13.52 26.24
CA CYS A 521 -8.57 14.93 26.05
C CYS A 521 -7.98 15.24 24.67
N VAL A 522 -7.73 14.22 23.82
CA VAL A 522 -7.03 14.38 22.53
C VAL A 522 -7.76 15.36 21.63
N VAL A 523 -9.08 15.21 21.45
CA VAL A 523 -9.86 16.08 20.57
C VAL A 523 -9.79 17.55 21.02
N ASN A 524 -9.98 17.82 22.31
CA ASN A 524 -9.94 19.18 22.86
C ASN A 524 -8.53 19.79 22.73
N THR A 525 -7.51 18.97 22.99
CA THR A 525 -6.10 19.35 22.88
C THR A 525 -5.79 19.78 21.44
N VAL A 526 -6.13 18.94 20.46
CA VAL A 526 -5.87 19.24 19.05
C VAL A 526 -6.75 20.38 18.52
N ALA A 527 -7.97 20.54 19.03
CA ALA A 527 -8.83 21.67 18.69
C ALA A 527 -8.17 23.02 19.01
N VAL A 528 -7.54 23.16 20.18
CA VAL A 528 -6.83 24.40 20.52
C VAL A 528 -5.61 24.64 19.63
N ILE A 529 -4.91 23.57 19.20
CA ILE A 529 -3.82 23.67 18.22
C ILE A 529 -4.34 24.19 16.88
N LEU A 530 -5.50 23.70 16.43
CA LEU A 530 -6.16 24.14 15.19
C LEU A 530 -6.65 25.58 15.22
N GLU A 531 -6.83 26.18 16.39
CA GLU A 531 -7.19 27.60 16.50
C GLU A 531 -6.01 28.55 16.24
N ASN A 532 -4.77 28.06 16.38
CA ASN A 532 -3.56 28.87 16.23
C ASN A 532 -3.42 29.41 14.78
N PRO A 533 -3.29 30.74 14.60
CA PRO A 533 -3.13 31.35 13.28
C PRO A 533 -1.77 31.04 12.61
N ASN A 534 -0.75 30.69 13.39
CA ASN A 534 0.62 30.43 12.89
C ASN A 534 0.84 28.95 12.51
N LEU A 535 -0.24 28.16 12.43
CA LEU A 535 -0.16 26.74 12.09
C LEU A 535 0.11 26.58 10.59
N THR A 536 1.15 25.85 10.23
CA THR A 536 1.43 25.52 8.81
C THR A 536 0.37 24.58 8.25
N GLU A 537 0.18 24.59 6.93
CA GLU A 537 -0.79 23.72 6.23
C GLU A 537 -0.58 22.23 6.57
N GLY A 538 0.67 21.76 6.55
CA GLY A 538 1.01 20.37 6.90
C GLY A 538 0.62 20.02 8.34
N LEU A 539 0.84 20.92 9.30
CA LEU A 539 0.44 20.70 10.70
C LEU A 539 -1.09 20.73 10.86
N ALA A 540 -1.78 21.63 10.16
CA ALA A 540 -3.24 21.70 10.15
C ALA A 540 -3.87 20.41 9.62
N VAL A 541 -3.35 19.87 8.51
CA VAL A 541 -3.77 18.59 7.94
C VAL A 541 -3.60 17.44 8.93
N GLN A 542 -2.42 17.32 9.57
CA GLN A 542 -2.19 16.24 10.54
C GLN A 542 -3.06 16.39 11.79
N ALA A 543 -3.32 17.62 12.24
CA ALA A 543 -4.21 17.90 13.35
C ALA A 543 -5.67 17.52 13.02
N LEU A 544 -6.17 17.90 11.84
CA LEU A 544 -7.51 17.51 11.37
C LEU A 544 -7.67 15.99 11.26
N LYS A 545 -6.66 15.30 10.70
CA LYS A 545 -6.65 13.83 10.60
C LYS A 545 -6.65 13.15 11.97
N LEU A 546 -5.92 13.69 12.95
CA LEU A 546 -5.94 13.18 14.32
C LEU A 546 -7.31 13.42 14.99
N VAL A 547 -7.96 14.56 14.77
CA VAL A 547 -9.33 14.81 15.27
C VAL A 547 -10.32 13.83 14.64
N GLN A 548 -10.28 13.65 13.32
CA GLN A 548 -11.13 12.68 12.62
C GLN A 548 -10.98 11.28 13.20
N LEU A 549 -9.73 10.80 13.30
CA LEU A 549 -9.43 9.48 13.85
C LEU A 549 -9.91 9.35 15.30
N SER A 550 -9.74 10.39 16.11
CA SER A 550 -10.16 10.40 17.51
C SER A 550 -11.68 10.30 17.65
N ILE A 551 -12.45 11.00 16.81
CA ILE A 551 -13.92 10.92 16.77
C ILE A 551 -14.38 9.53 16.33
N GLU A 552 -13.73 8.93 15.33
CA GLU A 552 -14.05 7.60 14.82
C GLU A 552 -13.81 6.48 15.84
N HIS A 553 -12.74 6.61 16.63
CA HIS A 553 -12.24 5.56 17.53
C HIS A 553 -12.67 5.71 18.99
N PHE A 554 -12.67 6.93 19.57
CA PHE A 554 -12.87 7.11 21.01
C PHE A 554 -14.32 7.39 21.41
N LEU A 555 -15.17 7.85 20.50
CA LEU A 555 -16.59 8.06 20.79
C LEU A 555 -17.31 6.71 20.86
N SER A 556 -17.48 6.20 22.09
CA SER A 556 -18.25 4.98 22.31
C SER A 556 -19.74 5.24 22.06
N PRO A 557 -20.49 4.29 21.45
CA PRO A 557 -21.95 4.42 21.29
C PRO A 557 -22.69 4.66 22.61
N ASN A 558 -22.12 4.21 23.73
CA ASN A 558 -22.70 4.39 25.07
C ASN A 558 -22.65 5.86 25.54
N MET A 559 -21.75 6.70 25.02
CA MET A 559 -21.78 8.14 25.30
C MET A 559 -22.97 8.83 24.63
N ALA A 560 -23.49 8.29 23.52
CA ALA A 560 -24.68 8.81 22.86
C ALA A 560 -25.96 8.60 23.70
N LEU A 561 -25.96 7.62 24.61
CA LEU A 561 -27.07 7.37 25.55
C LEU A 561 -27.07 8.32 26.75
N LEU A 562 -25.95 9.00 27.01
CA LEU A 562 -25.75 9.85 28.19
C LEU A 562 -25.88 11.35 27.85
N VAL A 563 -25.81 11.71 26.58
CA VAL A 563 -25.62 13.08 26.13
C VAL A 563 -26.56 13.36 24.95
N ASP A 564 -27.71 13.96 25.23
CA ASP A 564 -28.73 14.31 24.22
C ASP A 564 -28.30 15.46 23.29
N ASN A 565 -27.29 16.23 23.69
CA ASN A 565 -26.72 17.34 22.91
C ASN A 565 -25.24 17.54 23.26
N LEU A 566 -24.46 18.17 22.37
CA LEU A 566 -23.03 18.37 22.62
C LEU A 566 -22.70 19.39 23.73
N GLN A 567 -23.69 20.04 24.35
CA GLN A 567 -23.45 21.12 25.31
C GLN A 567 -22.66 20.63 26.52
N GLY A 568 -21.62 21.38 26.91
CA GLY A 568 -20.71 20.99 27.98
C GLY A 568 -19.60 20.00 27.56
N SER A 569 -19.63 19.47 26.34
CA SER A 569 -18.51 18.71 25.77
C SER A 569 -17.52 19.63 25.06
N GLY A 570 -16.24 19.26 25.06
CA GLY A 570 -15.24 19.97 24.26
C GLY A 570 -15.36 19.76 22.74
N LEU A 571 -16.31 18.92 22.28
CA LEU A 571 -16.61 18.75 20.86
C LEU A 571 -17.34 19.95 20.25
N VAL A 572 -17.97 20.80 21.08
CA VAL A 572 -18.68 22.00 20.61
C VAL A 572 -17.74 22.99 19.92
N CYS A 573 -16.49 23.12 20.39
CA CYS A 573 -15.53 24.05 19.77
C CYS A 573 -15.12 23.63 18.36
N LEU A 574 -15.35 22.37 17.97
CA LEU A 574 -15.07 21.92 16.60
C LEU A 574 -15.94 22.63 15.56
N GLY A 575 -17.14 23.07 15.91
CA GLY A 575 -18.07 23.70 14.95
C GLY A 575 -17.47 24.95 14.30
N PRO A 576 -17.11 25.97 15.10
CA PRO A 576 -16.43 27.17 14.60
C PRO A 576 -15.09 26.87 13.92
N ILE A 577 -14.32 25.90 14.43
CA ILE A 577 -13.02 25.52 13.85
C ILE A 577 -13.20 24.95 12.45
N ILE A 578 -14.13 24.01 12.26
CA ILE A 578 -14.45 23.41 10.95
C ILE A 578 -14.90 24.49 9.97
N VAL A 579 -15.81 25.38 10.39
CA VAL A 579 -16.28 26.48 9.53
C VAL A 579 -15.14 27.41 9.13
N LYS A 580 -14.22 27.73 10.06
CA LYS A 580 -13.01 28.52 9.75
C LYS A 580 -12.12 27.80 8.73
N ARG A 581 -11.91 26.49 8.89
CA ARG A 581 -11.01 25.70 8.03
C ARG A 581 -11.60 25.33 6.66
N PHE A 582 -12.92 25.37 6.48
CA PHE A 582 -13.52 25.34 5.13
C PHE A 582 -13.10 26.51 4.25
N HIS A 583 -12.72 27.64 4.86
CA HIS A 583 -12.30 28.86 4.16
C HIS A 583 -10.78 29.06 4.19
N ASP A 584 -10.01 28.00 4.46
CA ASP A 584 -8.55 28.06 4.43
C ASP A 584 -8.04 28.29 3.00
N ILE A 585 -6.88 28.94 2.86
CA ILE A 585 -6.28 29.24 1.56
C ILE A 585 -5.69 27.96 0.95
N ALA A 586 -5.09 27.12 1.79
CA ALA A 586 -4.53 25.84 1.39
C ALA A 586 -5.65 24.82 1.12
N TRP A 587 -5.63 24.22 -0.06
CA TRP A 587 -6.68 23.28 -0.47
C TRP A 587 -6.60 21.96 0.30
N GLU A 588 -5.39 21.56 0.71
CA GLU A 588 -5.14 20.36 1.52
C GLU A 588 -5.85 20.44 2.87
N VAL A 589 -5.93 21.65 3.44
CA VAL A 589 -6.63 21.92 4.70
C VAL A 589 -8.14 21.90 4.47
N ARG A 590 -8.64 22.51 3.39
CA ARG A 590 -10.07 22.46 3.02
C ARG A 590 -10.53 21.02 2.79
N ASP A 591 -9.76 20.25 2.03
CA ASP A 591 -9.98 18.84 1.75
C ASP A 591 -10.01 17.98 3.03
N SER A 592 -8.98 18.09 3.88
CA SER A 592 -8.93 17.38 5.16
C SER A 592 -10.08 17.78 6.11
N THR A 593 -10.56 19.02 6.03
CA THR A 593 -11.73 19.49 6.79
C THR A 593 -13.02 18.85 6.27
N LEU A 594 -13.15 18.64 4.97
CA LEU A 594 -14.25 17.90 4.36
C LEU A 594 -14.21 16.41 4.74
N GLU A 595 -13.03 15.79 4.81
CA GLU A 595 -12.88 14.41 5.31
C GLU A 595 -13.38 14.26 6.76
N LEU A 596 -12.94 15.17 7.64
CA LEU A 596 -13.43 15.23 9.03
C LEU A 596 -14.95 15.40 9.09
N THR A 597 -15.51 16.33 8.29
CA THR A 597 -16.96 16.58 8.27
C THR A 597 -17.74 15.39 7.72
N THR A 598 -17.20 14.71 6.71
CA THR A 598 -17.76 13.47 6.15
C THR A 598 -17.82 12.38 7.22
N SER A 599 -16.77 12.25 8.03
CA SER A 599 -16.72 11.31 9.15
C SER A 599 -17.77 11.64 10.22
N ILE A 600 -17.89 12.91 10.61
CA ILE A 600 -18.94 13.39 11.53
C ILE A 600 -20.33 13.08 10.99
N ALA A 601 -20.61 13.36 9.71
CA ALA A 601 -21.88 13.05 9.07
C ALA A 601 -22.19 11.55 9.07
N ASN A 602 -21.20 10.71 8.78
CA ASN A 602 -21.38 9.25 8.81
C ASN A 602 -21.65 8.73 10.23
N ILE A 603 -20.85 9.16 11.22
CA ILE A 603 -20.98 8.78 12.63
C ILE A 603 -22.32 9.27 13.20
N SER A 604 -22.80 10.43 12.77
CA SER A 604 -24.08 10.99 13.21
C SER A 604 -25.28 10.09 12.92
N ARG A 605 -25.19 9.21 11.92
CA ARG A 605 -26.25 8.27 11.57
C ARG A 605 -26.17 6.96 12.33
N VAL A 606 -24.95 6.50 12.61
CA VAL A 606 -24.70 5.13 13.09
C VAL A 606 -24.44 5.08 14.60
N LYS A 607 -23.66 6.02 15.13
CA LYS A 607 -23.14 5.95 16.50
C LYS A 607 -23.54 7.13 17.38
N PHE A 608 -23.61 8.35 16.86
CA PHE A 608 -23.75 9.56 17.69
C PHE A 608 -24.71 10.61 17.09
N PRO A 609 -26.04 10.43 17.23
CA PRO A 609 -27.06 11.28 16.62
C PRO A 609 -27.00 12.77 16.94
N ALA A 610 -26.44 13.17 18.09
CA ALA A 610 -26.30 14.59 18.45
C ALA A 610 -25.45 15.40 17.44
N PHE A 611 -24.60 14.73 16.64
CA PHE A 611 -23.90 15.41 15.54
C PHE A 611 -24.82 15.87 14.40
N GLN A 612 -26.03 15.33 14.25
CA GLN A 612 -26.97 15.79 13.21
C GLN A 612 -27.39 17.24 13.47
N GLN A 613 -27.73 17.57 14.72
CA GLN A 613 -28.07 18.93 15.12
C GLN A 613 -26.84 19.85 15.03
N PHE A 614 -25.66 19.36 15.41
CA PHE A 614 -24.40 20.09 15.28
C PHE A 614 -24.12 20.54 13.82
N LEU A 615 -24.23 19.62 12.86
CA LEU A 615 -24.01 19.95 11.44
C LEU A 615 -25.00 21.02 10.94
N HIS A 616 -26.24 20.94 11.39
CA HIS A 616 -27.30 21.90 11.08
C HIS A 616 -27.06 23.28 11.72
N ASP A 617 -26.78 23.33 13.03
CA ASP A 617 -26.62 24.58 13.79
C ASP A 617 -25.46 25.44 13.27
N TYR A 618 -24.37 24.80 12.84
CA TYR A 618 -23.21 25.48 12.25
C TYR A 618 -23.33 25.72 10.74
N LYS A 619 -24.49 25.40 10.12
CA LYS A 619 -24.76 25.61 8.69
C LYS A 619 -23.68 25.00 7.78
N MET A 620 -23.17 23.83 8.14
CA MET A 620 -22.06 23.22 7.40
C MET A 620 -22.50 22.73 6.01
N CYS A 621 -23.72 22.22 5.87
CA CYS A 621 -24.21 21.66 4.59
C CYS A 621 -24.27 22.71 3.46
N PRO A 622 -24.85 23.91 3.64
CA PRO A 622 -24.79 24.97 2.64
C PRO A 622 -23.37 25.35 2.22
N ILE A 623 -22.41 25.40 3.16
CA ILE A 623 -21.01 25.70 2.86
C ILE A 623 -20.41 24.61 1.97
N VAL A 624 -20.57 23.34 2.35
CA VAL A 624 -20.09 22.19 1.57
C VAL A 624 -20.69 22.18 0.16
N LEU A 625 -21.97 22.53 0.00
CA LEU A 625 -22.59 22.64 -1.32
C LEU A 625 -22.00 23.76 -2.17
N GLN A 626 -21.64 24.90 -1.58
CA GLN A 626 -20.94 25.96 -2.30
C GLN A 626 -19.51 25.55 -2.68
N MET A 627 -18.82 24.80 -1.83
CA MET A 627 -17.49 24.24 -2.16
C MET A 627 -17.58 23.26 -3.33
N ALA A 628 -18.58 22.37 -3.35
CA ALA A 628 -18.81 21.46 -4.47
C ALA A 628 -19.06 22.19 -5.79
N LYS A 629 -19.75 23.35 -5.75
CA LYS A 629 -20.08 24.16 -6.93
C LYS A 629 -18.92 25.04 -7.42
N ASN A 630 -18.17 25.65 -6.50
CA ASN A 630 -17.34 26.82 -6.81
C ASN A 630 -15.87 26.69 -6.42
N ASP A 631 -15.44 25.65 -5.69
CA ASP A 631 -14.02 25.51 -5.35
C ASP A 631 -13.19 25.29 -6.62
N GLN A 632 -12.01 25.90 -6.69
CA GLN A 632 -11.14 25.81 -7.85
C GLN A 632 -10.50 24.42 -7.96
N GLU A 633 -10.25 23.78 -6.81
CA GLU A 633 -9.52 22.53 -6.74
C GLU A 633 -10.44 21.30 -6.89
N PRO A 634 -10.20 20.43 -7.89
CA PRO A 634 -11.02 19.25 -8.14
C PRO A 634 -11.10 18.29 -6.96
N TYR A 635 -9.99 18.12 -6.21
CA TYR A 635 -9.97 17.26 -5.01
C TYR A 635 -10.96 17.76 -3.95
N VAL A 636 -11.01 19.07 -3.73
CA VAL A 636 -11.96 19.69 -2.78
C VAL A 636 -13.39 19.53 -3.26
N ARG A 637 -13.66 19.74 -4.57
CA ARG A 637 -15.00 19.49 -5.15
C ARG A 637 -15.44 18.03 -4.98
N ALA A 638 -14.55 17.08 -5.24
CA ALA A 638 -14.82 15.64 -5.08
C ALA A 638 -15.10 15.28 -3.61
N SER A 639 -14.29 15.76 -2.67
CA SER A 639 -14.50 15.56 -1.22
C SER A 639 -15.78 16.23 -0.71
N ALA A 640 -16.16 17.37 -1.29
CA ALA A 640 -17.42 18.04 -0.96
C ALA A 640 -18.63 17.22 -1.42
N LEU A 641 -18.60 16.69 -2.65
CA LEU A 641 -19.64 15.77 -3.15
C LEU A 641 -19.73 14.50 -2.30
N LYS A 642 -18.59 13.90 -1.96
CA LYS A 642 -18.52 12.77 -1.04
C LYS A 642 -19.13 13.09 0.33
N CYS A 643 -18.87 14.27 0.88
CA CYS A 643 -19.48 14.74 2.12
C CYS A 643 -21.00 14.89 1.99
N LEU A 644 -21.48 15.51 0.89
CA LEU A 644 -22.90 15.66 0.57
C LEU A 644 -23.61 14.31 0.45
N SER A 645 -22.96 13.29 -0.14
CA SER A 645 -23.51 11.93 -0.22
C SER A 645 -23.88 11.37 1.16
N LYS A 646 -23.12 11.71 2.21
CA LYS A 646 -23.41 11.30 3.59
C LYS A 646 -24.45 12.19 4.26
N MET A 647 -24.42 13.50 3.98
CA MET A 647 -25.38 14.47 4.52
C MET A 647 -26.80 14.28 3.98
N VAL A 648 -26.97 13.86 2.71
CA VAL A 648 -28.28 13.55 2.09
C VAL A 648 -29.07 12.52 2.91
N LEU A 649 -28.38 11.64 3.63
CA LEU A 649 -29.00 10.57 4.41
C LEU A 649 -29.48 11.02 5.81
N ILE A 650 -29.22 12.27 6.18
CA ILE A 650 -29.64 12.88 7.45
C ILE A 650 -30.91 13.69 7.21
N ASN A 651 -32.03 13.33 7.85
CA ASN A 651 -33.34 13.94 7.57
C ASN A 651 -33.39 15.43 7.84
N ILE A 652 -32.86 15.89 8.99
CA ILE A 652 -32.87 17.32 9.34
C ILE A 652 -32.12 18.17 8.32
N ILE A 653 -31.03 17.66 7.75
CA ILE A 653 -30.26 18.36 6.71
C ILE A 653 -30.98 18.29 5.37
N TRP A 654 -31.53 17.13 5.00
CA TRP A 654 -32.27 16.98 3.77
C TRP A 654 -33.46 17.94 3.70
N ASP A 655 -34.30 17.95 4.73
CA ASP A 655 -35.55 18.72 4.73
C ASP A 655 -35.31 20.24 4.80
N ASN A 656 -34.30 20.67 5.56
CA ASN A 656 -34.03 22.11 5.79
C ASN A 656 -33.06 22.72 4.77
N ASP A 657 -32.02 21.99 4.36
CA ASP A 657 -30.94 22.54 3.55
C ASP A 657 -31.00 22.06 2.10
N LEU A 658 -31.09 20.75 1.83
CA LEU A 658 -30.82 20.19 0.49
C LEU A 658 -32.05 20.05 -0.43
N ASN A 659 -33.23 19.72 0.10
CA ASN A 659 -34.43 19.43 -0.70
C ASN A 659 -34.90 20.65 -1.52
N ASN A 660 -34.57 21.86 -1.07
CA ASN A 660 -34.90 23.12 -1.73
C ASN A 660 -33.74 23.69 -2.58
N GLN A 661 -32.59 23.00 -2.63
CA GLN A 661 -31.45 23.43 -3.44
C GLN A 661 -31.43 22.68 -4.78
N ASP A 662 -30.83 23.30 -5.79
CA ASP A 662 -30.58 22.70 -7.12
C ASP A 662 -29.41 21.69 -7.08
N LEU A 663 -29.40 20.77 -6.10
CA LEU A 663 -28.36 19.75 -5.95
C LEU A 663 -28.41 18.74 -7.11
N ILE A 664 -29.60 18.25 -7.46
CA ILE A 664 -29.78 17.26 -8.54
C ILE A 664 -29.34 17.87 -9.89
N ASP A 665 -29.75 19.10 -10.18
CA ASP A 665 -29.36 19.80 -11.40
C ASP A 665 -27.84 20.00 -11.46
N HIS A 666 -27.23 20.37 -10.32
CA HIS A 666 -25.78 20.49 -10.23
C HIS A 666 -25.04 19.15 -10.44
N LEU A 667 -25.55 18.03 -9.91
CA LEU A 667 -24.95 16.72 -10.13
C LEU A 667 -24.97 16.32 -11.61
N PHE A 668 -26.08 16.59 -12.31
CA PHE A 668 -26.13 16.40 -13.77
C PHE A 668 -25.13 17.30 -14.48
N PHE A 669 -25.07 18.59 -14.11
CA PHE A 669 -24.10 19.51 -14.68
C PHE A 669 -22.66 18.99 -14.53
N VAL A 670 -22.28 18.50 -13.33
CA VAL A 670 -20.94 17.95 -13.07
C VAL A 670 -20.66 16.73 -13.93
N LEU A 671 -21.60 15.78 -13.99
CA LEU A 671 -21.43 14.54 -14.78
C LEU A 671 -21.20 14.78 -16.27
N PHE A 672 -21.53 15.96 -16.78
CA PHE A 672 -21.43 16.29 -18.20
C PHE A 672 -20.34 17.31 -18.54
N ASN A 673 -20.08 18.27 -17.65
CA ASN A 673 -19.21 19.41 -17.97
C ASN A 673 -17.88 19.39 -17.23
N GLU A 674 -17.76 18.61 -16.16
CA GLU A 674 -16.53 18.53 -15.39
C GLU A 674 -15.47 17.72 -16.14
N SER A 675 -14.24 18.21 -16.23
CA SER A 675 -13.14 17.51 -16.92
C SER A 675 -12.58 16.37 -16.07
N GLU A 676 -12.56 16.56 -14.75
CA GLU A 676 -11.90 15.65 -13.82
C GLU A 676 -12.76 14.44 -13.46
N GLY A 677 -12.28 13.25 -13.82
CA GLY A 677 -12.99 11.99 -13.55
C GLY A 677 -13.26 11.73 -12.07
N ILE A 678 -12.38 12.18 -11.17
CA ILE A 678 -12.54 12.03 -9.72
C ILE A 678 -13.80 12.75 -9.20
N VAL A 679 -14.12 13.92 -9.76
CA VAL A 679 -15.29 14.70 -9.37
C VAL A 679 -16.56 14.08 -9.95
N ARG A 680 -16.53 13.67 -11.23
CA ARG A 680 -17.67 12.97 -11.88
C ARG A 680 -18.01 11.65 -11.16
N LYS A 681 -16.99 10.91 -10.73
CA LYS A 681 -17.15 9.67 -9.94
C LYS A 681 -17.91 9.93 -8.64
N GLU A 682 -17.50 10.93 -7.86
CA GLU A 682 -18.18 11.25 -6.59
C GLU A 682 -19.56 11.88 -6.82
N ALA A 683 -19.79 12.58 -7.93
CA ALA A 683 -21.11 13.05 -8.35
C ALA A 683 -22.06 11.87 -8.64
N MET A 684 -21.59 10.85 -9.38
CA MET A 684 -22.37 9.65 -9.69
C MET A 684 -22.77 8.90 -8.41
N LYS A 685 -21.82 8.71 -7.48
CA LYS A 685 -22.10 8.12 -6.16
C LYS A 685 -23.12 8.91 -5.35
N THR A 686 -23.02 10.23 -5.38
CA THR A 686 -23.96 11.12 -4.67
C THR A 686 -25.36 10.98 -5.26
N LEU A 687 -25.47 10.96 -6.60
CA LEU A 687 -26.73 10.76 -7.30
C LEU A 687 -27.33 9.38 -7.00
N ALA A 688 -26.50 8.32 -6.98
CA ALA A 688 -26.90 6.96 -6.60
C ALA A 688 -27.46 6.92 -5.17
N THR A 689 -26.80 7.60 -4.24
CA THR A 689 -27.23 7.68 -2.84
C THR A 689 -28.58 8.38 -2.70
N ILE A 690 -28.80 9.48 -3.44
CA ILE A 690 -30.09 10.17 -3.52
C ILE A 690 -31.15 9.24 -4.11
N TYR A 691 -30.83 8.50 -5.18
CA TYR A 691 -31.78 7.61 -5.84
C TYR A 691 -32.28 6.44 -4.98
N GLU A 692 -31.40 5.93 -4.12
CA GLU A 692 -31.68 4.81 -3.22
C GLU A 692 -32.53 5.26 -2.01
N HIS A 693 -32.18 6.39 -1.39
CA HIS A 693 -32.74 6.79 -0.09
C HIS A 693 -33.73 7.95 -0.15
N ARG A 694 -33.74 8.72 -1.24
CA ARG A 694 -34.62 9.86 -1.47
C ARG A 694 -35.43 9.67 -2.74
N ARG A 695 -36.43 10.53 -2.94
CA ARG A 695 -37.28 10.49 -4.15
C ARG A 695 -36.74 11.47 -5.18
N ILE A 696 -36.20 10.96 -6.29
CA ILE A 696 -35.91 11.78 -7.45
C ILE A 696 -37.25 12.16 -8.13
N PRO A 697 -37.51 13.45 -8.38
CA PRO A 697 -38.69 13.89 -9.11
C PRO A 697 -38.78 13.23 -10.50
N SER A 698 -39.99 12.85 -10.93
CA SER A 698 -40.19 12.14 -12.20
C SER A 698 -39.69 12.92 -13.42
N ARG A 699 -39.65 14.26 -13.34
CA ARG A 699 -39.11 15.14 -14.40
C ARG A 699 -37.66 14.84 -14.78
N TYR A 700 -36.89 14.22 -13.88
CA TYR A 700 -35.47 13.92 -14.10
C TYR A 700 -35.20 12.50 -14.56
N MET A 701 -36.22 11.63 -14.68
CA MET A 701 -35.99 10.20 -14.93
C MET A 701 -35.38 9.95 -16.31
N ASP A 702 -35.87 10.63 -17.35
CA ASP A 702 -35.31 10.49 -18.70
C ASP A 702 -33.86 11.00 -18.76
N THR A 703 -33.60 12.18 -18.19
CA THR A 703 -32.25 12.72 -18.04
C THR A 703 -31.35 11.77 -17.28
N LEU A 704 -31.81 11.19 -16.17
CA LEU A 704 -31.05 10.24 -15.36
C LEU A 704 -30.61 9.03 -16.17
N TYR A 705 -31.53 8.37 -16.88
CA TYR A 705 -31.18 7.19 -17.67
C TYR A 705 -30.26 7.54 -18.84
N SER A 706 -30.43 8.70 -19.46
CA SER A 706 -29.51 9.21 -20.49
C SER A 706 -28.12 9.52 -19.92
N THR A 707 -28.04 10.13 -18.73
CA THR A 707 -26.76 10.36 -18.03
C THR A 707 -26.05 9.04 -17.74
N LEU A 708 -26.78 8.04 -17.23
CA LEU A 708 -26.20 6.74 -16.92
C LEU A 708 -25.69 6.02 -18.17
N ALA A 709 -26.45 6.05 -19.27
CA ALA A 709 -26.02 5.48 -20.53
C ALA A 709 -24.75 6.21 -21.05
N HIS A 710 -24.73 7.54 -21.00
CA HIS A 710 -23.58 8.34 -21.39
C HIS A 710 -22.34 8.03 -20.54
N CYS A 711 -22.47 8.00 -19.21
CA CYS A 711 -21.34 7.75 -18.31
C CYS A 711 -20.75 6.35 -18.47
N VAL A 712 -21.56 5.32 -18.76
CA VAL A 712 -21.05 3.96 -18.97
C VAL A 712 -20.36 3.81 -20.33
N ILE A 713 -20.96 4.36 -21.39
CA ILE A 713 -20.51 4.13 -22.76
C ILE A 713 -19.45 5.14 -23.21
N SER A 714 -19.63 6.41 -22.88
CA SER A 714 -18.89 7.53 -23.49
C SER A 714 -17.87 8.19 -22.56
N ASP A 715 -17.93 7.96 -21.24
CA ASP A 715 -16.93 8.54 -20.33
C ASP A 715 -15.54 7.93 -20.58
N LEU A 716 -14.48 8.73 -20.46
CA LEU A 716 -13.11 8.25 -20.61
C LEU A 716 -12.62 7.51 -19.36
N HIS A 717 -13.12 7.86 -18.18
CA HIS A 717 -12.58 7.37 -16.92
C HIS A 717 -13.31 6.11 -16.46
N TRP A 718 -12.57 4.99 -16.38
CA TRP A 718 -13.12 3.69 -15.97
C TRP A 718 -13.80 3.72 -14.60
N GLU A 719 -13.32 4.53 -13.66
CA GLU A 719 -13.95 4.68 -12.34
C GLU A 719 -15.35 5.29 -12.41
N VAL A 720 -15.60 6.20 -13.37
CA VAL A 720 -16.93 6.79 -13.57
C VAL A 720 -17.87 5.77 -14.21
N LYS A 721 -17.38 5.02 -15.22
CA LYS A 721 -18.13 3.89 -15.82
C LYS A 721 -18.53 2.87 -14.76
N LEU A 722 -17.59 2.53 -13.87
CA LEU A 722 -17.79 1.59 -12.78
C LEU A 722 -18.92 2.05 -11.85
N GLU A 723 -18.88 3.29 -11.37
CA GLU A 723 -19.93 3.81 -10.47
C GLU A 723 -21.29 3.93 -11.18
N ALA A 724 -21.31 4.24 -12.47
CA ALA A 724 -22.53 4.26 -13.26
C ALA A 724 -23.13 2.85 -13.46
N LEU A 725 -22.29 1.81 -13.62
CA LEU A 725 -22.75 0.41 -13.62
C LEU A 725 -23.30 -0.02 -12.26
N HIS A 726 -22.68 0.39 -11.15
CA HIS A 726 -23.23 0.16 -9.81
C HIS A 726 -24.59 0.84 -9.65
N PHE A 727 -24.80 2.02 -10.24
CA PHE A 727 -26.12 2.65 -10.29
C PHE A 727 -27.13 1.78 -11.06
N TRP A 728 -26.77 1.24 -12.22
CA TRP A 728 -27.64 0.30 -12.95
C TRP A 728 -27.98 -0.95 -12.13
N GLU A 729 -27.06 -1.43 -11.31
CA GLU A 729 -27.32 -2.52 -10.36
C GLU A 729 -28.35 -2.12 -9.28
N LEU A 730 -28.31 -0.87 -8.80
CA LEU A 730 -29.33 -0.34 -7.87
C LEU A 730 -30.70 -0.26 -8.54
N GLU A 731 -30.77 0.25 -9.78
CA GLU A 731 -31.99 0.28 -10.59
C GLU A 731 -32.57 -1.14 -10.75
N PHE A 732 -31.70 -2.11 -11.07
CA PHE A 732 -32.05 -3.51 -11.17
C PHE A 732 -32.69 -4.04 -9.88
N LYS A 733 -32.01 -3.88 -8.73
CA LYS A 733 -32.51 -4.33 -7.42
C LYS A 733 -33.85 -3.67 -7.06
N LYS A 734 -34.01 -2.38 -7.40
CA LYS A 734 -35.23 -1.63 -7.15
C LYS A 734 -36.42 -2.16 -7.95
N GLN A 735 -36.23 -2.55 -9.21
CA GLN A 735 -37.31 -3.14 -10.01
C GLN A 735 -37.82 -4.47 -9.47
N PHE A 736 -36.91 -5.35 -9.05
CA PHE A 736 -37.32 -6.61 -8.40
C PHE A 736 -38.05 -6.36 -7.07
N THR A 737 -37.57 -5.41 -6.27
CA THR A 737 -38.21 -5.01 -5.01
C THR A 737 -39.61 -4.45 -5.25
N ASN A 738 -39.79 -3.63 -6.31
CA ASN A 738 -41.10 -3.10 -6.70
C ASN A 738 -42.10 -4.20 -7.08
N GLN A 739 -41.63 -5.34 -7.59
CA GLN A 739 -42.45 -6.52 -7.89
C GLN A 739 -42.61 -7.49 -6.70
N GLY A 740 -42.10 -7.13 -5.52
CA GLY A 740 -42.32 -7.86 -4.27
C GLY A 740 -41.22 -8.84 -3.88
N MET A 741 -40.02 -8.73 -4.46
CA MET A 741 -38.85 -9.48 -3.99
C MET A 741 -38.30 -8.87 -2.69
N ILE A 742 -38.05 -9.71 -1.68
CA ILE A 742 -37.51 -9.31 -0.37
C ILE A 742 -36.32 -10.22 -0.05
N ASP A 743 -35.20 -9.64 0.41
CA ASP A 743 -33.96 -10.37 0.74
C ASP A 743 -33.47 -11.31 -0.38
N GLY A 744 -33.63 -10.86 -1.65
CA GLY A 744 -33.22 -11.62 -2.82
C GLY A 744 -34.14 -12.79 -3.21
N THR A 745 -35.31 -12.93 -2.58
CA THR A 745 -36.26 -14.01 -2.86
C THR A 745 -37.71 -13.53 -2.96
N PHE A 746 -38.53 -14.23 -3.76
CA PHE A 746 -39.97 -13.98 -3.79
C PHE A 746 -40.62 -14.74 -2.63
N PRO A 747 -41.29 -14.06 -1.67
CA PRO A 747 -41.98 -14.74 -0.58
C PRO A 747 -43.23 -15.46 -1.08
N THR A 748 -43.73 -16.45 -0.34
CA THR A 748 -44.91 -17.26 -0.73
C THR A 748 -46.19 -16.42 -0.93
N VAL A 749 -46.28 -15.28 -0.27
CA VAL A 749 -47.37 -14.30 -0.43
C VAL A 749 -46.79 -12.89 -0.51
N THR A 750 -47.35 -12.04 -1.38
CA THR A 750 -47.00 -10.61 -1.47
C THR A 750 -48.25 -9.75 -1.52
N PHE A 751 -48.16 -8.53 -1.00
CA PHE A 751 -49.21 -7.54 -1.20
C PHE A 751 -49.06 -6.90 -2.59
N SER A 752 -50.02 -7.12 -3.48
CA SER A 752 -50.03 -6.43 -4.77
C SER A 752 -50.55 -5.00 -4.57
N LYS A 753 -49.71 -4.00 -4.89
CA LYS A 753 -50.12 -2.59 -4.91
C LYS A 753 -51.18 -2.30 -5.98
N GLU A 754 -51.15 -3.05 -7.09
CA GLU A 754 -52.06 -2.95 -8.22
C GLU A 754 -53.48 -3.43 -7.86
N TYR A 755 -53.57 -4.59 -7.18
CA TYR A 755 -54.86 -5.19 -6.81
C TYR A 755 -55.30 -4.89 -5.36
N LYS A 756 -54.48 -4.18 -4.58
CA LYS A 756 -54.65 -3.91 -3.14
C LYS A 756 -55.05 -5.15 -2.32
N LYS A 757 -54.49 -6.33 -2.66
CA LYS A 757 -54.79 -7.63 -2.04
C LYS A 757 -53.51 -8.47 -1.86
N ILE A 758 -53.55 -9.40 -0.91
CA ILE A 758 -52.50 -10.41 -0.72
C ILE A 758 -52.64 -11.46 -1.83
N VAL A 759 -51.60 -11.62 -2.64
CA VAL A 759 -51.52 -12.57 -3.75
C VAL A 759 -50.53 -13.66 -3.36
N THR A 760 -50.94 -14.93 -3.47
CA THR A 760 -50.06 -16.09 -3.39
C THR A 760 -49.17 -16.18 -4.63
N LEU A 761 -47.86 -16.17 -4.44
CA LEU A 761 -46.89 -16.25 -5.51
C LEU A 761 -46.70 -17.70 -5.96
N THR A 762 -47.45 -18.08 -7.00
CA THR A 762 -47.17 -19.32 -7.72
C THR A 762 -45.96 -19.13 -8.63
N GLU A 763 -45.30 -20.22 -9.05
CA GLU A 763 -44.15 -20.17 -9.97
C GLU A 763 -44.50 -19.42 -11.28
N LYS A 764 -45.73 -19.56 -11.79
CA LYS A 764 -46.23 -18.82 -12.95
C LYS A 764 -46.32 -17.31 -12.70
N GLU A 765 -46.84 -16.92 -11.54
CA GLU A 765 -46.97 -15.50 -11.15
C GLU A 765 -45.60 -14.86 -10.91
N ILE A 766 -44.66 -15.59 -10.31
CA ILE A 766 -43.26 -15.15 -10.14
C ILE A 766 -42.63 -14.88 -11.51
N ASN A 767 -42.78 -15.81 -12.45
CA ASN A 767 -42.22 -15.64 -13.79
C ASN A 767 -42.87 -14.48 -14.58
N LEU A 768 -44.17 -14.24 -14.42
CA LEU A 768 -44.84 -13.05 -14.99
C LEU A 768 -44.25 -11.74 -14.41
N ARG A 769 -43.95 -11.71 -13.11
CA ARG A 769 -43.34 -10.55 -12.46
C ARG A 769 -41.90 -10.34 -12.90
N ILE A 770 -41.11 -11.40 -13.03
CA ILE A 770 -39.76 -11.34 -13.59
C ILE A 770 -39.82 -10.78 -15.02
N LEU A 771 -40.76 -11.24 -15.86
CA LEU A 771 -40.94 -10.72 -17.21
C LEU A 771 -41.30 -9.23 -17.22
N LYS A 772 -42.16 -8.77 -16.29
CA LYS A 772 -42.45 -7.35 -16.10
C LYS A 772 -41.19 -6.54 -15.74
N VAL A 773 -40.33 -7.05 -14.83
CA VAL A 773 -39.05 -6.41 -14.49
C VAL A 773 -38.17 -6.27 -15.73
N PHE A 774 -38.00 -7.35 -16.49
CA PHE A 774 -37.17 -7.34 -17.68
C PHE A 774 -37.69 -6.41 -18.78
N LYS A 775 -39.01 -6.33 -18.97
CA LYS A 775 -39.61 -5.36 -19.88
C LYS A 775 -39.28 -3.93 -19.43
N GLU A 776 -39.38 -3.66 -18.13
CA GLU A 776 -39.07 -2.33 -17.59
C GLU A 776 -37.59 -1.98 -17.72
N LEU A 777 -36.68 -2.93 -17.49
CA LEU A 777 -35.23 -2.74 -17.68
C LEU A 777 -34.86 -2.52 -19.16
N SER A 778 -35.53 -3.23 -20.07
CA SER A 778 -35.39 -3.05 -21.52
C SER A 778 -35.87 -1.65 -21.94
N LEU A 779 -37.05 -1.22 -21.48
CA LEU A 779 -37.60 0.12 -21.76
C LEU A 779 -36.73 1.26 -21.23
N ARG A 780 -35.88 1.02 -20.22
CA ARG A 780 -34.93 2.00 -19.66
C ARG A 780 -33.55 1.92 -20.30
N GLY A 781 -33.32 1.01 -21.25
CA GLY A 781 -32.04 0.83 -21.95
C GLY A 781 -30.97 0.08 -21.16
N CYS A 782 -31.27 -0.40 -19.95
CA CYS A 782 -30.31 -1.04 -19.05
C CYS A 782 -29.70 -2.32 -19.66
N LEU A 783 -30.52 -3.17 -20.28
CA LEU A 783 -30.06 -4.41 -20.92
C LEU A 783 -29.11 -4.13 -22.09
N GLY A 784 -29.42 -3.10 -22.89
CA GLY A 784 -28.58 -2.70 -24.02
C GLY A 784 -27.24 -2.10 -23.58
N VAL A 785 -27.24 -1.28 -22.51
CA VAL A 785 -26.01 -0.73 -21.93
C VAL A 785 -25.08 -1.83 -21.41
N ILE A 786 -25.62 -2.78 -20.63
CA ILE A 786 -24.82 -3.92 -20.11
C ILE A 786 -24.26 -4.75 -21.25
N LEU A 787 -25.07 -5.03 -22.27
CA LEU A 787 -24.63 -5.83 -23.41
C LEU A 787 -23.49 -5.15 -24.17
N LYS A 788 -23.59 -3.83 -24.35
CA LYS A 788 -22.55 -3.03 -24.99
C LYS A 788 -21.23 -3.07 -24.21
N CYS A 789 -21.27 -3.02 -22.88
CA CYS A 789 -20.07 -3.22 -22.05
C CYS A 789 -19.41 -4.60 -22.20
N LEU A 790 -20.18 -5.63 -22.55
CA LEU A 790 -19.66 -6.98 -22.77
C LEU A 790 -19.17 -7.21 -24.20
N GLN A 791 -19.57 -6.36 -25.16
CA GLN A 791 -19.25 -6.51 -26.58
C GLN A 791 -18.14 -5.55 -27.03
N GLU A 792 -18.03 -4.38 -26.42
CA GLU A 792 -16.99 -3.38 -26.72
C GLU A 792 -15.76 -3.56 -25.84
N GLU A 793 -14.61 -3.07 -26.31
CA GLU A 793 -13.37 -3.03 -25.53
C GLU A 793 -13.53 -2.05 -24.35
N CYS A 794 -13.80 -2.60 -23.18
CA CYS A 794 -13.88 -1.87 -21.91
C CYS A 794 -12.73 -2.26 -20.99
N ASP A 795 -12.42 -1.40 -20.02
CA ASP A 795 -11.47 -1.72 -18.97
C ASP A 795 -11.87 -2.99 -18.20
N LEU A 796 -10.88 -3.78 -17.79
CA LEU A 796 -11.07 -5.07 -17.14
C LEU A 796 -12.02 -5.00 -15.92
N GLU A 797 -11.91 -3.95 -15.09
CA GLU A 797 -12.77 -3.78 -13.91
C GLU A 797 -14.23 -3.44 -14.26
N VAL A 798 -14.45 -2.75 -15.38
CA VAL A 798 -15.80 -2.46 -15.91
C VAL A 798 -16.44 -3.75 -16.41
N ILE A 799 -15.68 -4.56 -17.17
CA ILE A 799 -16.12 -5.87 -17.67
C ILE A 799 -16.43 -6.82 -16.51
N LYS A 800 -15.52 -6.96 -15.53
CA LYS A 800 -15.73 -7.78 -14.33
C LYS A 800 -17.04 -7.42 -13.63
N THR A 801 -17.33 -6.14 -13.49
CA THR A 801 -18.55 -5.65 -12.84
C THR A 801 -19.78 -6.00 -13.68
N ALA A 802 -19.76 -5.76 -14.99
CA ALA A 802 -20.86 -6.14 -15.89
C ALA A 802 -21.11 -7.66 -15.89
N VAL A 803 -20.06 -8.47 -15.94
CA VAL A 803 -20.13 -9.94 -15.87
C VAL A 803 -20.71 -10.40 -14.53
N CYS A 804 -20.26 -9.83 -13.41
CA CYS A 804 -20.79 -10.11 -12.08
C CYS A 804 -22.29 -9.80 -11.99
N MET A 805 -22.73 -8.66 -12.53
CA MET A 805 -24.15 -8.29 -12.60
C MET A 805 -24.96 -9.33 -13.38
N VAL A 806 -24.46 -9.79 -14.53
CA VAL A 806 -25.11 -10.81 -15.35
C VAL A 806 -25.16 -12.16 -14.63
N HIS A 807 -24.07 -12.62 -14.00
CA HIS A 807 -24.08 -13.87 -13.24
C HIS A 807 -25.06 -13.83 -12.07
N CYS A 808 -25.04 -12.76 -11.27
CA CYS A 808 -25.97 -12.58 -10.15
C CYS A 808 -27.44 -12.61 -10.62
N LEU A 809 -27.71 -12.03 -11.80
CA LEU A 809 -29.02 -12.12 -12.44
C LEU A 809 -29.36 -13.56 -12.85
N LEU A 810 -28.49 -14.25 -13.58
CA LEU A 810 -28.73 -15.62 -14.05
C LEU A 810 -28.92 -16.61 -12.89
N GLU A 811 -28.14 -16.51 -11.82
CA GLU A 811 -28.32 -17.35 -10.62
C GLU A 811 -29.70 -17.15 -9.99
N LYS A 812 -30.17 -15.90 -9.89
CA LYS A 812 -31.52 -15.60 -9.38
C LYS A 812 -32.61 -16.17 -10.28
N LEU A 813 -32.40 -16.18 -11.59
CA LEU A 813 -33.36 -16.72 -12.56
C LEU A 813 -33.44 -18.24 -12.55
N LYS A 814 -32.30 -18.94 -12.37
CA LYS A 814 -32.24 -20.40 -12.24
C LYS A 814 -33.13 -20.90 -11.10
N LYS A 815 -33.20 -20.16 -9.99
CA LYS A 815 -34.05 -20.49 -8.84
C LYS A 815 -35.55 -20.61 -9.16
N TYR A 816 -36.02 -19.98 -10.23
CA TYR A 816 -37.44 -19.93 -10.60
C TYR A 816 -37.75 -20.57 -11.97
N ASN A 817 -36.81 -21.38 -12.50
CA ASN A 817 -36.94 -22.05 -13.81
C ASN A 817 -37.29 -21.11 -14.96
N PHE A 818 -36.91 -19.84 -14.88
CA PHE A 818 -37.31 -18.81 -15.85
C PHE A 818 -36.79 -19.12 -17.27
N GLU A 819 -35.63 -19.77 -17.38
CA GLU A 819 -35.04 -20.20 -18.66
C GLU A 819 -36.00 -21.09 -19.47
N SER A 820 -36.72 -22.00 -18.80
CA SER A 820 -37.71 -22.88 -19.45
C SER A 820 -38.92 -22.11 -19.99
N LEU A 821 -39.29 -20.99 -19.34
CA LEU A 821 -40.38 -20.13 -19.80
C LEU A 821 -39.98 -19.41 -21.08
N VAL A 822 -38.77 -18.82 -21.13
CA VAL A 822 -38.26 -18.14 -22.32
C VAL A 822 -38.21 -19.09 -23.53
N GLU A 823 -37.75 -20.33 -23.32
CA GLU A 823 -37.71 -21.38 -24.35
C GLU A 823 -39.10 -21.90 -24.75
N SER A 824 -40.07 -21.89 -23.83
CA SER A 824 -41.47 -22.26 -24.14
C SER A 824 -42.19 -21.21 -24.98
N ILE A 825 -41.79 -19.94 -24.86
CA ILE A 825 -42.25 -18.84 -25.71
C ILE A 825 -41.70 -19.04 -27.14
N ASP A 826 -40.48 -19.58 -27.30
CA ASP A 826 -39.86 -19.86 -28.61
C ASP A 826 -40.60 -20.95 -29.41
N LYS A 827 -41.12 -21.98 -28.74
CA LYS A 827 -41.86 -23.08 -29.39
C LYS A 827 -43.25 -22.68 -29.91
N ASN A 828 -43.85 -21.63 -29.35
CA ASN A 828 -45.18 -21.15 -29.75
C ASN A 828 -45.14 -20.04 -30.82
N SER A 829 -43.96 -19.54 -31.20
CA SER A 829 -43.77 -18.52 -32.25
C SER A 829 -43.48 -19.09 -33.65
N SER A 830 -43.43 -20.42 -33.83
CA SER A 830 -43.26 -21.06 -35.14
C SER A 830 -44.60 -21.61 -35.65
N PRO A 831 -45.09 -21.24 -36.85
CA PRO A 831 -46.34 -21.78 -37.36
C PRO A 831 -46.09 -23.14 -38.03
N SER A 832 -46.44 -24.24 -37.38
CA SER A 832 -46.47 -25.55 -38.01
C SER A 832 -47.90 -26.10 -38.06
N ASN A 833 -48.46 -26.02 -39.27
CA ASN A 833 -49.56 -26.82 -39.75
C ASN A 833 -49.32 -28.32 -39.49
N SER A 834 -50.26 -29.01 -38.83
CA SER A 834 -50.65 -30.38 -39.21
C SER A 834 -51.90 -30.84 -38.44
N SER A 835 -52.98 -30.95 -39.21
CA SER A 835 -54.05 -31.97 -39.17
C SER A 835 -54.03 -33.03 -38.06
N ASN A 836 -55.11 -33.08 -37.25
CA ASN A 836 -56.08 -34.18 -37.32
C ASN A 836 -57.25 -34.00 -36.34
N SER A 837 -58.47 -33.96 -36.90
CA SER A 837 -59.70 -34.47 -36.29
C SER A 837 -59.81 -35.95 -36.70
N ASN A 838 -60.29 -36.92 -35.92
CA ASN A 838 -61.62 -37.08 -35.35
C ASN A 838 -61.63 -38.29 -34.40
N SER A 839 -62.35 -38.21 -33.29
CA SER A 839 -63.55 -39.04 -33.04
C SER A 839 -64.08 -38.78 -31.63
N ALA A 840 -65.32 -38.29 -31.58
CA ALA A 840 -66.12 -38.15 -30.37
C ALA A 840 -67.02 -39.39 -30.20
N PRO A 841 -67.52 -39.67 -28.98
CA PRO A 841 -68.77 -40.38 -28.79
C PRO A 841 -69.91 -39.41 -28.41
N ASN A 842 -71.02 -39.56 -29.15
CA ASN A 842 -72.41 -39.12 -28.87
C ASN A 842 -72.85 -39.48 -27.43
N THR A 843 -73.78 -38.86 -26.68
CA THR A 843 -74.91 -37.91 -26.85
C THR A 843 -75.50 -37.66 -25.41
N PRO A 844 -76.61 -36.93 -25.14
CA PRO A 844 -76.68 -35.47 -25.01
C PRO A 844 -77.49 -34.91 -23.80
N LEU A 845 -77.38 -33.58 -23.60
CA LEU A 845 -78.36 -32.58 -23.10
C LEU A 845 -79.06 -32.70 -21.72
N THR A 846 -78.87 -31.66 -20.89
CA THR A 846 -79.92 -30.64 -20.60
C THR A 846 -79.30 -29.31 -20.12
N THR A 847 -79.68 -28.22 -20.78
CA THR A 847 -79.57 -26.78 -20.40
C THR A 847 -81.01 -26.29 -20.06
N PRO A 848 -81.30 -25.09 -19.48
CA PRO A 848 -80.54 -23.85 -19.74
C PRO A 848 -80.48 -22.71 -18.68
N ASN A 849 -79.55 -21.79 -18.98
CA ASN A 849 -79.59 -20.32 -18.90
C ASN A 849 -78.72 -19.54 -17.88
N SER A 850 -77.87 -18.73 -18.52
CA SER A 850 -76.80 -17.78 -18.16
C SER A 850 -77.33 -16.38 -17.73
N PRO A 851 -76.50 -15.37 -17.34
CA PRO A 851 -75.54 -14.70 -18.25
C PRO A 851 -74.15 -14.28 -17.71
N LEU A 852 -73.17 -14.39 -18.62
CA LEU A 852 -71.97 -13.58 -18.93
C LEU A 852 -71.51 -12.42 -18.00
N PHE A 853 -70.21 -12.41 -17.68
CA PHE A 853 -69.26 -11.35 -18.11
C PHE A 853 -67.81 -11.89 -18.04
N ASP A 854 -67.13 -11.86 -19.18
CA ASP A 854 -65.81 -12.44 -19.44
C ASP A 854 -64.94 -11.35 -20.10
N LYS A 855 -63.70 -11.16 -19.64
CA LYS A 855 -62.64 -10.42 -20.34
C LYS A 855 -61.26 -10.90 -19.84
N ASN A 856 -60.73 -11.89 -20.56
CA ASN A 856 -59.33 -12.31 -20.51
C ASN A 856 -58.46 -11.24 -21.22
N LEU A 857 -57.38 -10.80 -20.57
CA LEU A 857 -56.30 -10.05 -21.22
C LEU A 857 -55.36 -11.05 -21.91
N ASP A 858 -55.26 -10.96 -23.23
CA ASP A 858 -54.52 -11.88 -24.09
C ASP A 858 -53.03 -11.52 -24.14
N LEU A 859 -52.15 -12.51 -23.97
CA LEU A 859 -50.69 -12.36 -23.86
C LEU A 859 -49.99 -11.95 -25.18
N LYS A 860 -50.75 -11.89 -26.28
CA LYS A 860 -50.22 -11.71 -27.65
C LYS A 860 -50.01 -10.25 -28.05
N ASP A 861 -50.72 -9.32 -27.43
CA ASP A 861 -50.60 -7.88 -27.75
C ASP A 861 -49.36 -7.23 -27.13
N ILE A 862 -48.64 -7.93 -26.25
CA ILE A 862 -47.47 -7.41 -25.52
C ILE A 862 -46.15 -7.63 -26.29
N LEU A 863 -46.16 -8.43 -27.38
CA LEU A 863 -44.94 -8.98 -27.98
C LEU A 863 -44.62 -8.51 -29.43
N ASN A 864 -45.44 -7.67 -30.06
CA ASN A 864 -45.21 -7.26 -31.45
C ASN A 864 -45.42 -5.75 -31.69
N GLU A 865 -44.33 -4.97 -31.72
CA GLU A 865 -44.29 -3.70 -32.46
C GLU A 865 -43.09 -3.71 -33.42
N LYS A 866 -43.35 -3.30 -34.67
CA LYS A 866 -42.41 -3.35 -35.81
C LYS A 866 -41.48 -2.12 -35.83
N PRO A 867 -40.21 -2.26 -36.25
CA PRO A 867 -39.33 -1.13 -36.49
C PRO A 867 -39.69 -0.37 -37.79
N LEU A 868 -39.54 0.96 -37.76
CA LEU A 868 -39.65 1.87 -38.91
C LEU A 868 -38.30 1.98 -39.65
N ASP A 869 -38.42 2.15 -40.96
CA ASP A 869 -37.37 2.04 -41.98
C ASP A 869 -36.22 3.07 -41.89
N THR A 870 -35.02 2.58 -42.20
CA THR A 870 -33.72 3.22 -42.28
C THR A 870 -33.61 4.21 -43.46
N ILE A 871 -33.10 5.43 -43.22
CA ILE A 871 -32.61 6.34 -44.27
C ILE A 871 -31.06 6.32 -44.24
N ASN A 872 -30.48 6.00 -45.39
CA ASN A 872 -29.05 6.08 -45.70
C ASN A 872 -28.46 7.48 -45.47
N ALA A 873 -27.30 7.57 -44.82
CA ALA A 873 -26.36 8.69 -44.99
C ALA A 873 -24.91 8.23 -44.78
N ASN A 874 -24.15 8.21 -45.89
CA ASN A 874 -22.69 8.17 -45.90
C ASN A 874 -22.13 9.47 -45.32
N ILE A 875 -21.19 9.40 -44.37
CA ILE A 875 -20.31 10.52 -44.02
C ILE A 875 -18.88 9.99 -43.93
N VAL A 876 -18.04 10.49 -44.84
CA VAL A 876 -16.58 10.37 -44.84
C VAL A 876 -16.01 11.44 -43.91
N ILE A 877 -15.08 11.08 -43.02
CA ILE A 877 -14.33 12.03 -42.16
C ILE A 877 -12.82 11.86 -42.42
N PRO A 878 -12.02 12.95 -42.50
CA PRO A 878 -10.64 12.93 -43.00
C PRO A 878 -9.61 12.57 -41.92
N ILE A 879 -8.52 11.93 -42.37
CA ILE A 879 -7.33 11.57 -41.59
C ILE A 879 -6.41 12.80 -41.40
N PRO A 880 -5.97 13.16 -40.18
CA PRO A 880 -4.84 14.05 -39.94
C PRO A 880 -3.51 13.26 -39.77
N ALA A 881 -2.42 13.85 -40.25
CA ALA A 881 -1.08 13.26 -40.38
C ALA A 881 -0.32 13.05 -39.05
N PRO A 882 0.66 12.12 -38.99
CA PRO A 882 1.40 11.77 -37.78
C PRO A 882 2.56 12.72 -37.44
N LEU A 883 2.76 12.95 -36.14
CA LEU A 883 3.87 13.68 -35.51
C LEU A 883 5.05 12.73 -35.19
N THR A 884 6.27 13.27 -35.27
CA THR A 884 7.57 12.57 -35.37
C THR A 884 8.23 12.15 -34.03
N LEU A 885 8.44 10.84 -33.85
CA LEU A 885 9.67 10.06 -33.56
C LEU A 885 10.85 10.59 -32.69
N ALA A 886 10.67 11.48 -31.72
CA ALA A 886 11.80 11.96 -30.88
C ALA A 886 11.73 11.66 -29.36
N GLN A 887 10.69 10.99 -28.85
CA GLN A 887 10.46 10.91 -27.38
C GLN A 887 10.71 9.55 -26.72
N HIS A 888 10.99 8.48 -27.46
CA HIS A 888 11.19 7.13 -26.88
C HIS A 888 12.63 6.77 -26.48
N ALA A 889 13.60 7.65 -26.73
CA ALA A 889 15.01 7.39 -26.39
C ALA A 889 15.39 7.73 -24.93
N GLN A 890 14.48 8.31 -24.14
CA GLN A 890 14.80 8.82 -22.79
C GLN A 890 14.39 7.90 -21.63
N SER A 891 13.60 6.84 -21.86
CA SER A 891 13.18 5.92 -20.79
C SER A 891 14.24 4.89 -20.40
N ASP A 892 15.13 4.53 -21.33
CA ASP A 892 16.07 3.42 -21.15
C ASP A 892 17.34 3.83 -20.37
N GLU A 893 17.71 5.12 -20.43
CA GLU A 893 18.72 5.71 -19.53
C GLU A 893 18.27 5.70 -18.07
N VAL A 894 16.95 5.69 -17.80
CA VAL A 894 16.39 5.77 -16.44
C VAL A 894 16.62 4.46 -15.68
N ILE A 895 16.44 3.30 -16.32
CA ILE A 895 16.57 1.99 -15.64
C ILE A 895 18.05 1.65 -15.39
N GLU A 896 18.95 1.95 -16.33
CA GLU A 896 20.40 1.81 -16.08
C GLU A 896 20.93 2.84 -15.06
N SER A 897 20.39 4.05 -15.04
CA SER A 897 20.66 5.06 -14.00
C SER A 897 20.21 4.60 -12.62
N ILE A 898 19.03 3.96 -12.51
CA ILE A 898 18.51 3.40 -11.25
C ILE A 898 19.39 2.25 -10.74
N LEU A 899 19.89 1.38 -11.63
CA LEU A 899 20.74 0.24 -11.26
C LEU A 899 22.19 0.62 -10.92
N SER A 900 22.63 1.80 -11.37
CA SER A 900 23.98 2.33 -11.11
C SER A 900 24.05 3.33 -9.95
N SER A 901 22.92 3.86 -9.49
CA SER A 901 22.88 4.86 -8.42
C SER A 901 23.08 4.26 -7.02
N GLN A 902 23.93 4.92 -6.22
CA GLN A 902 24.39 4.44 -4.91
C GLN A 902 23.63 5.07 -3.72
N ASP A 903 22.74 6.04 -3.94
CA ASP A 903 22.11 6.84 -2.87
C ASP A 903 20.61 7.09 -3.10
N ILE A 904 19.79 6.90 -2.06
CA ILE A 904 18.32 7.06 -2.10
C ILE A 904 17.93 8.53 -2.38
N ASN A 905 18.74 9.49 -1.95
CA ASN A 905 18.47 10.91 -2.17
C ASN A 905 18.78 11.37 -3.61
N LEU A 906 19.68 10.66 -4.32
CA LEU A 906 19.96 10.90 -5.73
C LEU A 906 18.87 10.33 -6.64
N LEU A 907 18.19 9.27 -6.23
CA LEU A 907 17.00 8.74 -6.89
C LEU A 907 15.84 9.75 -6.87
N VAL A 908 15.62 10.42 -5.74
CA VAL A 908 14.61 11.48 -5.62
C VAL A 908 14.97 12.70 -6.48
N ALA A 909 16.22 13.15 -6.45
CA ALA A 909 16.66 14.30 -7.25
C ALA A 909 16.65 14.03 -8.77
N SER A 910 16.99 12.80 -9.20
CA SER A 910 16.92 12.39 -10.61
C SER A 910 15.46 12.31 -11.10
N TYR A 911 14.56 11.83 -10.23
CA TYR A 911 13.12 11.76 -10.49
C TYR A 911 12.47 13.15 -10.53
N GLU A 912 12.85 14.06 -9.62
CA GLU A 912 12.37 15.45 -9.58
C GLU A 912 12.90 16.30 -10.75
N SER A 913 14.16 16.12 -11.14
CA SER A 913 14.75 16.86 -12.27
C SER A 913 14.11 16.48 -13.62
N GLN A 914 13.54 15.27 -13.75
CA GLN A 914 12.87 14.82 -14.97
C GLN A 914 11.38 15.22 -15.00
N MET A 915 10.71 15.37 -13.84
CA MET A 915 9.38 15.99 -13.80
C MET A 915 9.37 17.46 -14.27
N GLN A 916 10.48 18.18 -14.11
CA GLN A 916 10.59 19.58 -14.54
C GLN A 916 10.80 19.75 -16.06
N LEU A 917 11.15 18.69 -16.80
CA LEU A 917 11.36 18.75 -18.26
C LEU A 917 10.05 18.71 -19.07
N ASN A 918 8.92 18.31 -18.47
CA ASN A 918 7.61 18.30 -19.12
C ASN A 918 6.78 19.60 -18.93
N ASN A 919 7.31 20.62 -18.25
CA ASN A 919 6.64 21.93 -18.06
C ASN A 919 7.25 23.08 -18.89
N GLY A 920 7.95 22.76 -19.98
CA GLY A 920 8.57 23.75 -20.86
C GLY A 920 7.91 23.83 -22.22
N ASN A 921 6.73 24.47 -22.34
CA ASN A 921 6.31 25.20 -23.54
C ASN A 921 5.01 26.00 -23.33
N SER A 922 5.08 27.11 -22.59
CA SER A 922 4.29 28.30 -22.91
C SER A 922 4.79 29.54 -22.15
N SER A 923 5.77 30.22 -22.74
CA SER A 923 6.07 31.63 -22.47
C SER A 923 6.64 32.15 -23.80
N THR A 924 6.26 33.25 -24.43
CA THR A 924 5.54 34.47 -24.04
C THR A 924 5.10 35.18 -25.34
N SER A 925 4.02 35.97 -25.32
CA SER A 925 4.10 37.43 -25.58
C SER A 925 2.72 38.09 -25.76
N SER A 926 2.57 39.15 -24.97
CA SER A 926 1.54 40.16 -24.86
C SER A 926 1.19 40.91 -26.15
N THR A 927 -0.08 41.34 -26.28
CA THR A 927 -0.44 42.77 -26.43
C THR A 927 -1.95 43.00 -26.31
N ALA A 928 -2.29 44.12 -25.69
CA ALA A 928 -3.63 44.57 -25.34
C ALA A 928 -4.47 44.99 -26.56
N HIS A 929 -5.80 44.79 -26.49
CA HIS A 929 -6.78 45.80 -26.91
C HIS A 929 -8.15 45.52 -26.30
N ILE A 930 -8.66 46.52 -25.57
CA ILE A 930 -10.07 46.67 -25.17
C ILE A 930 -10.84 47.18 -26.41
N PRO A 931 -12.09 46.74 -26.63
CA PRO A 931 -13.18 47.69 -26.45
C PRO A 931 -14.40 47.13 -25.70
N SER A 932 -15.09 48.10 -25.11
CA SER A 932 -16.22 48.08 -24.19
C SER A 932 -17.59 47.73 -24.82
N ASN A 933 -18.47 47.30 -23.92
CA ASN A 933 -19.94 47.43 -23.91
C ASN A 933 -20.77 46.64 -24.93
N ASN A 934 -21.55 45.68 -24.43
CA ASN A 934 -23.00 45.85 -24.39
C ASN A 934 -23.65 44.96 -23.32
N SER A 935 -24.43 45.61 -22.46
CA SER A 935 -25.40 45.05 -21.54
C SER A 935 -26.43 44.18 -22.25
N LEU A 936 -26.73 42.99 -21.73
CA LEU A 936 -28.04 42.32 -21.81
C LEU A 936 -28.17 41.26 -20.70
N THR A 937 -29.31 41.36 -20.00
CA THR A 937 -29.99 40.54 -18.99
C THR A 937 -29.54 39.10 -18.65
N PRO A 938 -29.63 38.67 -17.36
CA PRO A 938 -29.34 37.30 -16.92
C PRO A 938 -30.60 36.42 -16.97
N SER A 939 -30.84 35.79 -18.11
CA SER A 939 -31.71 34.62 -18.23
C SER A 939 -31.48 34.03 -19.61
N GLU A 940 -31.20 32.73 -19.67
CA GLU A 940 -30.87 31.97 -20.88
C GLU A 940 -29.40 32.06 -21.30
N GLN A 941 -28.58 31.14 -20.78
CA GLN A 941 -27.63 30.33 -21.55
C GLN A 941 -26.74 29.52 -20.61
N LEU A 942 -26.99 28.21 -20.55
CA LEU A 942 -26.01 27.12 -20.33
C LEU A 942 -26.80 25.80 -20.22
N ASN A 943 -27.16 25.21 -21.36
CA ASN A 943 -27.59 23.81 -21.44
C ASN A 943 -26.88 23.18 -22.65
N PRO A 944 -25.74 22.51 -22.49
CA PRO A 944 -25.38 21.44 -23.40
C PRO A 944 -26.12 20.19 -22.90
N ASN A 945 -27.41 20.11 -23.22
CA ASN A 945 -28.22 18.93 -22.92
C ASN A 945 -27.70 17.78 -23.78
N ILE A 946 -27.20 16.71 -23.13
CA ILE A 946 -27.35 15.38 -23.71
C ILE A 946 -28.82 15.19 -24.04
N ASP A 947 -29.06 14.59 -25.20
CA ASP A 947 -30.40 14.20 -25.60
C ASP A 947 -31.05 13.45 -24.42
N PRO A 948 -32.11 13.99 -23.79
CA PRO A 948 -32.79 13.30 -22.69
C PRO A 948 -33.31 11.93 -23.12
N GLU A 949 -33.33 11.66 -24.42
CA GLU A 949 -33.72 10.39 -25.02
C GLU A 949 -32.54 9.50 -25.44
N LEU A 950 -31.27 9.82 -25.11
CA LEU A 950 -30.11 8.99 -25.45
C LEU A 950 -30.26 7.54 -24.99
N TYR A 951 -30.85 7.30 -23.80
CA TYR A 951 -31.09 5.94 -23.31
C TYR A 951 -32.01 5.13 -24.24
N LYS A 952 -32.88 5.79 -25.03
CA LYS A 952 -33.81 5.14 -25.96
C LYS A 952 -33.06 4.38 -27.07
N ALA A 953 -31.86 4.83 -27.44
CA ALA A 953 -31.01 4.10 -28.39
C ALA A 953 -30.66 2.68 -27.92
N TYR A 954 -30.72 2.43 -26.61
CA TYR A 954 -30.41 1.14 -25.99
C TYR A 954 -31.65 0.32 -25.60
N THR A 955 -32.86 0.80 -25.93
CA THR A 955 -34.13 0.12 -25.59
C THR A 955 -34.54 -0.97 -26.57
N ALA A 956 -33.87 -1.05 -27.73
CA ALA A 956 -34.14 -2.06 -28.75
C ALA A 956 -33.83 -3.50 -28.26
N VAL A 957 -32.93 -3.64 -27.28
CA VAL A 957 -32.54 -4.94 -26.73
C VAL A 957 -33.64 -5.50 -25.85
N GLY A 958 -34.40 -6.45 -26.42
CA GLY A 958 -35.45 -7.18 -25.71
C GLY A 958 -34.91 -8.29 -24.81
N VAL A 959 -35.78 -8.81 -23.94
CA VAL A 959 -35.46 -9.92 -23.00
C VAL A 959 -34.89 -11.14 -23.72
N LYS A 960 -35.45 -11.46 -24.89
CA LYS A 960 -35.03 -12.62 -25.69
C LYS A 960 -33.62 -12.45 -26.25
N GLU A 961 -33.37 -11.32 -26.90
CA GLU A 961 -32.08 -10.97 -27.49
C GLU A 961 -31.00 -10.96 -26.40
N PHE A 962 -31.26 -10.31 -25.27
CA PHE A 962 -30.34 -10.28 -24.13
C PHE A 962 -29.98 -11.70 -23.64
N MET A 963 -30.98 -12.57 -23.42
CA MET A 963 -30.74 -13.93 -22.93
C MET A 963 -30.04 -14.83 -23.96
N GLN A 964 -30.34 -14.67 -25.25
CA GLN A 964 -29.66 -15.42 -26.32
C GLN A 964 -28.20 -15.00 -26.45
N THR A 965 -27.93 -13.69 -26.45
CA THR A 965 -26.57 -13.17 -26.57
C THR A 965 -25.72 -13.56 -25.36
N ILE A 966 -26.26 -13.48 -24.14
CA ILE A 966 -25.55 -13.95 -22.93
C ILE A 966 -25.29 -15.46 -22.96
N LYS A 967 -26.25 -16.28 -23.42
CA LYS A 967 -26.02 -17.73 -23.59
C LYS A 967 -24.95 -18.06 -24.62
N SER A 968 -24.77 -17.19 -25.63
CA SER A 968 -23.73 -17.35 -26.65
C SER A 968 -22.35 -16.84 -26.20
N LEU A 969 -22.30 -15.96 -25.21
CA LEU A 969 -21.08 -15.41 -24.63
C LEU A 969 -20.55 -16.36 -23.55
N ASP A 970 -19.32 -16.86 -23.72
CA ASP A 970 -18.60 -17.51 -22.63
C ASP A 970 -17.99 -16.42 -21.73
N LEU A 971 -18.72 -16.05 -20.67
CA LEU A 971 -18.33 -14.98 -19.74
C LEU A 971 -17.05 -15.33 -18.97
N GLU A 972 -16.82 -16.62 -18.69
CA GLU A 972 -15.59 -17.08 -18.03
C GLU A 972 -14.41 -16.98 -18.99
N GLN A 973 -14.59 -17.38 -20.26
CA GLN A 973 -13.59 -17.20 -21.29
C GLN A 973 -13.35 -15.72 -21.60
N LEU A 974 -14.35 -14.85 -21.56
CA LEU A 974 -14.20 -13.41 -21.80
C LEU A 974 -13.35 -12.75 -20.69
N LEU A 975 -13.66 -13.05 -19.43
CA LEU A 975 -12.84 -12.61 -18.30
C LEU A 975 -11.45 -13.20 -18.36
N LYS A 976 -11.33 -14.48 -18.71
CA LYS A 976 -10.03 -15.14 -18.88
C LYS A 976 -9.23 -14.48 -19.99
N ASN A 977 -9.79 -14.25 -21.17
CA ASN A 977 -9.11 -13.59 -22.29
C ASN A 977 -8.62 -12.17 -21.92
N HIS A 978 -9.43 -11.37 -21.22
CA HIS A 978 -9.02 -10.04 -20.76
C HIS A 978 -8.02 -10.08 -19.60
N ASN A 979 -8.14 -11.05 -18.70
CA ASN A 979 -7.22 -11.22 -17.57
C ASN A 979 -5.89 -11.84 -18.04
N ASP A 980 -5.92 -12.71 -19.05
CA ASP A 980 -4.77 -13.28 -19.77
C ASP A 980 -4.06 -12.18 -20.58
N TRP A 981 -4.83 -11.28 -21.22
CA TRP A 981 -4.31 -10.06 -21.83
C TRP A 981 -3.68 -9.10 -20.81
N PHE A 982 -4.34 -8.87 -19.66
CA PHE A 982 -3.87 -7.95 -18.61
C PHE A 982 -2.69 -8.49 -17.79
N LEU A 983 -2.68 -9.80 -17.49
CA LEU A 983 -1.59 -10.49 -16.80
C LEU A 983 -0.41 -10.79 -17.74
N GLY A 984 -0.53 -10.47 -19.03
CA GLY A 984 0.50 -10.79 -20.01
C GLY A 984 0.81 -12.28 -20.01
N SER A 985 -0.21 -13.14 -20.09
CA SER A 985 0.03 -14.50 -20.53
C SER A 985 0.25 -14.47 -22.04
N GLU A 986 1.38 -13.92 -22.45
CA GLU A 986 2.15 -14.59 -23.46
C GLU A 986 2.26 -16.04 -22.96
N SER A 987 1.43 -16.95 -23.48
CA SER A 987 1.68 -18.38 -23.29
C SER A 987 3.18 -18.62 -23.53
N PHE A 988 3.82 -19.58 -22.85
CA PHE A 988 5.27 -19.73 -23.01
C PHE A 988 5.67 -19.82 -24.50
N ILE A 989 4.80 -20.38 -25.34
CA ILE A 989 4.86 -20.39 -26.80
C ILE A 989 4.79 -18.99 -27.44
N SER A 990 3.85 -18.13 -27.01
CA SER A 990 3.73 -16.73 -27.44
C SER A 990 4.96 -15.91 -27.08
N LEU A 991 5.47 -16.01 -25.84
CA LEU A 991 6.69 -15.30 -25.44
C LEU A 991 7.86 -15.70 -26.33
N LEU A 992 7.98 -16.99 -26.64
CA LEU A 992 9.02 -17.48 -27.54
C LEU A 992 8.82 -16.96 -28.97
N ASP A 993 7.58 -16.86 -29.46
CA ASP A 993 7.29 -16.28 -30.77
C ASP A 993 7.57 -14.77 -30.81
N ASP A 994 7.23 -14.03 -29.76
CA ASP A 994 7.50 -12.60 -29.61
C ASP A 994 9.00 -12.33 -29.56
N ILE A 995 9.76 -13.15 -28.83
CA ILE A 995 11.23 -13.08 -28.83
C ILE A 995 11.78 -13.38 -30.23
N ILE A 996 11.31 -14.44 -30.89
CA ILE A 996 11.76 -14.80 -32.25
C ILE A 996 11.41 -13.71 -33.25
N PHE A 997 10.26 -13.05 -33.10
CA PHE A 997 9.80 -11.96 -33.96
C PHE A 997 10.60 -10.68 -33.74
N ALA A 998 10.77 -10.28 -32.47
CA ALA A 998 11.61 -9.14 -32.10
C ALA A 998 13.05 -9.30 -32.59
N MET A 999 13.62 -10.52 -32.49
CA MET A 999 14.96 -10.84 -33.00
C MET A 999 15.06 -10.79 -34.53
N LYS A 1000 13.97 -10.98 -35.27
CA LYS A 1000 13.95 -10.88 -36.74
C LYS A 1000 13.79 -9.45 -37.24
N GLN A 1001 13.13 -8.59 -36.47
CA GLN A 1001 12.88 -7.20 -36.84
C GLN A 1001 14.09 -6.28 -36.67
N GLU A 1002 15.14 -6.68 -35.94
CA GLU A 1002 16.41 -5.92 -35.94
C GLU A 1002 17.16 -5.99 -37.29
N ASP A 1003 16.86 -6.97 -38.16
CA ASP A 1003 17.41 -7.07 -39.53
C ASP A 1003 16.61 -6.27 -40.59
N GLU A 1004 15.36 -5.88 -40.30
CA GLU A 1004 14.52 -5.07 -41.20
C GLU A 1004 13.81 -3.95 -40.42
N SER A 1005 14.28 -2.72 -40.61
CA SER A 1005 13.73 -1.50 -40.00
C SER A 1005 12.25 -1.28 -40.36
N LEU A 1006 11.34 -1.70 -39.49
CA LEU A 1006 9.95 -1.23 -39.46
C LEU A 1006 9.28 -1.56 -38.12
N PHE A 1007 9.38 -0.61 -37.18
CA PHE A 1007 8.45 -0.51 -36.06
C PHE A 1007 7.56 0.72 -36.29
N ALA A 1008 6.36 0.45 -36.78
CA ALA A 1008 5.19 1.29 -36.59
C ALA A 1008 4.05 0.35 -36.16
N ASP A 1009 3.29 0.83 -35.17
CA ASP A 1009 2.03 0.30 -34.66
C ASP A 1009 2.12 -0.96 -33.79
N CYS A 1010 2.19 -0.73 -32.46
CA CYS A 1010 1.22 -1.22 -31.47
C CYS A 1010 1.64 -0.72 -30.07
N TYR A 1011 1.15 0.47 -29.68
CA TYR A 1011 0.71 0.85 -28.33
C TYR A 1011 -0.09 2.16 -28.43
#